data_AF-A0A4Q4YF62-F1
#
_entry.id   AF-A0A4Q4YF62-F1
#
_cell.length_a   1.000
_cell.length_b   1.000
_cell.length_c   1.000
_cell.angle_alpha   90.00
_cell.angle_beta   90.00
_cell.angle_gamma   90.00
#
_symmetry.space_group_name_H-M   'P 1'
#
loop_
_entity.id
_entity.type
_entity.pdbx_description
1 polymer ?
#
loop_
_entity_poly.entity_id
_entity_poly.type
_entity_poly.pdbx_seq_one_letter_code
_entity_poly.pdbx_strand_id
1 'polypeptide(L)'
;MGQTPSSPLADCLNTVCNGRDNCVAFPGTPLYQISWVDRYNLDIEVEPIAVTRPETAEDVSGFVKCAAANNVKVQAKSGGHSYANYGLGGEDGELVVDLRNFQDFSIDTNTWQATFGAGHKLEDVTDKLHRNGNRAISHGTCPGVGIGGHATIGGLGPESRMWGSCLDHVIGVEVVTADGSIVHASETENSDLFFALKGAGAGFGIITSFVMKTRPEPGSVVQYSYSVTFAKHADLAPVFRQWQELVMDPDLDRRFGTEFTMHELGVIISGTFYGTDEEFQATGIPDRIPKGKISVVIDDWMAVIAKHAEEAALSLSSISTAFTARSLAFRREDMISPETITNLMNYIDDADRGTLLWFLIFDATGGAISDVPMNATAYSHRDKVMFCQGYGVGIPTLNQHTKDFVGGIINTIQNGAANTLTTYPGYVDPALTNPQESYWGPNIDTLRAIKGDIPSLYSAVFGIVAAMSLEMHRLQSILCLVLHLAGASLAVSLGNRTAPKATIINGTYEGAHLSDWDQDGFLSMPYAQPPIGELRYRWPQPLNTSFEGVRKATEYGYSCMQYGSDFDLSEDCLTINVVRPAGVSADDNLPVLVWIYGGGLYAGSTADPQYNLSGIVKVSQELGRPVVAVSMNYRLGMYGFLQNAALLAEGSSNAGLLDQRLALHWIQENIAAFGGDPRRVVLWGESAGAQSIAYHMFAYDGRDDGLFRGAILESGGPTGAQVESLGWYNTAFENLTRTVGCWGDMKPGDRIACLRGVDETTLFAAHPSVVWNPLLDGDFLTGYPSQLMQQGKYVKVPLLTGDNTDEGFAVSVSGMPLDTEEDLFNNLLSWRSFALTPPTARRLLTLYPDDPCRAPPYAITNCTRHPTRGRQWRRAAAIGGDLVMISGRRRMTELYAGAGTPVYSYRFDQRPWDAPEWDGVKHFANVAFSFQNVSGLLGPSPEYDEHARLARAIGRAYINFVSDLDPNGVGEDEPERRGGPREMLLPEWPVYDLEAPKNMVLNAMEVWVEDDTWRKEGIEFMMSPTVAKELLS
;
A
#
# COMPACT_ATOMS: atom_id res chain seq x y z
N MET A 1 37.04 15.04 6.04
CA MET A 1 36.48 14.26 7.17
C MET A 1 37.65 13.86 8.05
N GLY A 2 37.78 14.49 9.21
CA GLY A 2 38.68 13.98 10.25
C GLY A 2 37.98 12.79 10.89
N GLN A 3 38.64 11.63 10.97
CA GLN A 3 38.16 10.51 11.76
C GLN A 3 38.15 10.94 13.22
N THR A 4 36.96 10.97 13.82
CA THR A 4 36.83 10.92 15.28
C THR A 4 37.53 9.64 15.74
N PRO A 5 38.35 9.66 16.81
CA PRO A 5 38.96 8.44 17.32
C PRO A 5 37.86 7.41 17.62
N SER A 6 38.00 6.18 17.12
CA SER A 6 37.07 5.09 17.41
C SER A 6 37.11 4.78 18.91
N SER A 7 35.94 4.50 19.49
CA SER A 7 35.86 4.04 20.89
C SER A 7 36.35 2.59 20.99
N PRO A 8 36.84 2.14 22.16
CA PRO A 8 37.22 0.74 22.36
C PRO A 8 36.09 -0.25 22.05
N LEU A 9 34.83 0.15 22.27
CA LEU A 9 33.66 -0.62 21.84
C LEU A 9 33.58 -0.69 20.31
N ALA A 10 33.70 0.43 19.60
CA ALA A 10 33.63 0.46 18.14
C ALA A 10 34.72 -0.41 17.50
N ASP A 11 35.95 -0.37 18.02
CA ASP A 11 37.05 -1.23 17.54
C ASP A 11 36.73 -2.72 17.74
N CYS A 12 36.16 -3.07 18.91
CA CYS A 12 35.76 -4.44 19.21
C CYS A 12 34.63 -4.92 18.26
N LEU A 13 33.57 -4.12 18.09
CA LEU A 13 32.45 -4.46 17.20
C LEU A 13 32.90 -4.61 15.75
N ASN A 14 33.74 -3.70 15.25
CA ASN A 14 34.31 -3.78 13.90
C ASN A 14 35.20 -5.03 13.72
N THR A 15 35.90 -5.46 14.78
CA THR A 15 36.70 -6.70 14.75
C THR A 15 35.81 -7.93 14.59
N VAL A 16 34.69 -8.01 15.30
CA VAL A 16 33.69 -9.09 15.13
C VAL A 16 33.11 -9.08 13.72
N CYS A 17 32.83 -7.89 13.18
CA CYS A 17 32.35 -7.75 11.81
C CYS A 17 33.36 -8.19 10.74
N ASN A 18 34.65 -8.18 11.05
CA ASN A 18 35.73 -8.66 10.19
C ASN A 18 35.67 -8.09 8.75
N GLY A 19 35.33 -6.81 8.63
CA GLY A 19 35.23 -6.11 7.34
C GLY A 19 33.95 -6.39 6.54
N ARG A 20 32.95 -7.09 7.09
CA ARG A 20 31.63 -7.22 6.46
C ARG A 20 30.89 -5.89 6.47
N ASP A 21 30.49 -5.44 5.28
CA ASP A 21 29.59 -4.30 5.11
C ASP A 21 28.22 -4.62 5.73
N ASN A 22 27.51 -3.60 6.21
CA ASN A 22 26.19 -3.74 6.86
C ASN A 22 26.14 -4.64 8.11
N CYS A 23 27.28 -4.91 8.76
CA CYS A 23 27.35 -5.68 10.00
C CYS A 23 27.18 -4.83 11.28
N VAL A 24 27.65 -3.58 11.29
CA VAL A 24 27.49 -2.64 12.42
C VAL A 24 27.29 -1.21 11.91
N ALA A 25 26.44 -0.44 12.58
CA ALA A 25 26.30 1.00 12.38
C ALA A 25 26.24 1.77 13.70
N PHE A 26 26.63 3.03 13.63
CA PHE A 26 26.70 3.96 14.76
C PHE A 26 25.88 5.23 14.46
N PRO A 27 25.54 6.08 15.45
CA PRO A 27 24.76 7.31 15.25
C PRO A 27 25.23 8.27 14.14
N GLY A 28 26.51 8.23 13.76
CA GLY A 28 27.07 9.01 12.64
C GLY A 28 26.90 8.39 11.24
N THR A 29 26.40 7.16 11.13
CA THR A 29 26.15 6.49 9.85
C THR A 29 25.00 7.18 9.11
N PRO A 30 25.12 7.48 7.80
CA PRO A 30 24.02 8.04 7.02
C PRO A 30 22.74 7.19 7.16
N LEU A 31 21.61 7.85 7.40
CA LEU A 31 20.32 7.21 7.61
C LEU A 31 20.25 6.25 8.81
N TYR A 32 21.17 6.33 9.80
CA TYR A 32 21.17 5.44 10.97
C TYR A 32 19.79 5.28 11.64
N GLN A 33 19.12 6.40 11.90
CA GLN A 33 17.81 6.41 12.57
C GLN A 33 16.69 5.75 11.74
N ILE A 34 16.80 5.77 10.41
CA ILE A 34 15.77 5.27 9.49
C ILE A 34 16.07 3.84 9.05
N SER A 35 17.32 3.54 8.69
CA SER A 35 17.71 2.27 8.07
C SER A 35 18.24 1.23 9.06
N TRP A 36 18.61 1.63 10.28
CA TRP A 36 19.19 0.73 11.29
C TRP A 36 18.37 0.66 12.56
N VAL A 37 18.00 1.82 13.12
CA VAL A 37 17.16 1.91 14.32
C VAL A 37 15.72 1.55 13.95
N ASP A 38 15.12 2.27 12.99
CA ASP A 38 13.78 1.99 12.45
C ASP A 38 12.74 1.85 13.58
N ARG A 39 12.45 3.00 14.23
CA ARG A 39 11.58 3.08 15.41
C ARG A 39 10.15 2.76 15.03
N TYR A 40 9.47 1.99 15.86
CA TYR A 40 8.08 1.62 15.65
C TYR A 40 7.12 2.59 16.36
N ASN A 41 7.33 2.85 17.66
CA ASN A 41 6.57 3.89 18.36
C ASN A 41 7.31 5.22 18.30
N LEU A 42 6.78 6.19 17.55
CA LEU A 42 7.41 7.50 17.36
C LEU A 42 7.28 8.43 18.58
N ASP A 43 6.44 8.10 19.58
CA ASP A 43 6.35 8.84 20.85
C ASP A 43 7.51 8.53 21.81
N ILE A 44 8.24 7.43 21.57
CA ILE A 44 9.32 6.97 22.43
C ILE A 44 10.64 7.05 21.66
N GLU A 45 11.40 8.09 21.92
CA GLU A 45 12.74 8.26 21.35
C GLU A 45 13.72 7.25 21.95
N VAL A 46 14.57 6.68 21.10
CA VAL A 46 15.64 5.76 21.50
C VAL A 46 16.80 5.97 20.53
N GLU A 47 18.00 6.17 21.06
CA GLU A 47 19.25 6.25 20.32
C GLU A 47 20.24 5.17 20.80
N PRO A 48 20.29 4.00 20.14
CA PRO A 48 21.26 2.97 20.47
C PRO A 48 22.70 3.44 20.24
N ILE A 49 23.65 2.97 21.05
CA ILE A 49 25.08 3.28 20.87
C ILE A 49 25.64 2.68 19.58
N ALA A 50 25.07 1.54 19.15
CA ALA A 50 25.29 0.90 17.86
C ALA A 50 24.17 -0.12 17.59
N VAL A 51 23.93 -0.41 16.32
CA VAL A 51 23.08 -1.54 15.87
C VAL A 51 23.95 -2.51 15.10
N THR A 52 23.94 -3.79 15.48
CA THR A 52 24.65 -4.87 14.79
C THR A 52 23.69 -5.83 14.10
N ARG A 53 24.14 -6.48 13.03
CA ARG A 53 23.40 -7.47 12.25
C ARG A 53 24.24 -8.75 12.13
N PRO A 54 24.29 -9.58 13.17
CA PRO A 54 25.03 -10.85 13.14
C PRO A 54 24.53 -11.79 12.04
N GLU A 55 25.42 -12.64 11.53
CA GLU A 55 25.06 -13.74 10.62
C GLU A 55 25.15 -15.10 11.32
N THR A 56 25.91 -15.21 12.42
CA THR A 56 26.08 -16.46 13.18
C THR A 56 25.97 -16.26 14.69
N ALA A 57 25.76 -17.34 15.45
CA ALA A 57 25.73 -17.29 16.91
C ALA A 57 27.08 -16.83 17.50
N GLU A 58 28.20 -17.09 16.82
CA GLU A 58 29.52 -16.58 17.19
C GLU A 58 29.61 -15.06 17.09
N ASP A 59 28.99 -14.45 16.07
CA ASP A 59 28.90 -12.99 15.94
C ASP A 59 28.12 -12.40 17.12
N VAL A 60 26.96 -13.00 17.46
CA VAL A 60 26.16 -12.61 18.63
C VAL A 60 27.01 -12.69 19.90
N SER A 61 27.72 -13.81 20.12
CA SER A 61 28.64 -13.98 21.25
C SER A 61 29.76 -12.92 21.26
N GLY A 62 30.32 -12.60 20.09
CA GLY A 62 31.35 -11.58 19.94
C GLY A 62 30.84 -10.20 20.33
N PHE A 63 29.66 -9.81 19.86
CA PHE A 63 29.03 -8.54 20.20
C PHE A 63 28.70 -8.45 21.69
N VAL A 64 28.15 -9.52 22.30
CA VAL A 64 27.89 -9.58 23.74
C VAL A 64 29.18 -9.42 24.55
N LYS A 65 30.27 -10.11 24.16
CA LYS A 65 31.59 -9.96 24.81
C LYS A 65 32.16 -8.56 24.67
N CYS A 66 32.01 -7.94 23.50
CA CYS A 66 32.42 -6.56 23.28
C CYS A 66 31.65 -5.58 24.18
N ALA A 67 30.33 -5.73 24.28
CA ALA A 67 29.51 -4.92 25.16
C ALA A 67 29.91 -5.11 26.63
N ALA A 68 30.12 -6.36 27.05
CA ALA A 68 30.54 -6.69 28.41
C ALA A 68 31.89 -6.10 28.81
N ALA A 69 32.88 -6.18 27.92
CA ALA A 69 34.20 -5.59 28.13
C ALA A 69 34.15 -4.05 28.24
N ASN A 70 33.09 -3.42 27.73
CA ASN A 70 32.90 -1.98 27.70
C ASN A 70 31.78 -1.49 28.62
N ASN A 71 31.21 -2.37 29.48
CA ASN A 71 30.11 -2.04 30.39
C ASN A 71 28.88 -1.42 29.68
N VAL A 72 28.55 -1.96 28.50
CA VAL A 72 27.39 -1.58 27.71
C VAL A 72 26.35 -2.69 27.78
N LYS A 73 25.08 -2.30 27.95
CA LYS A 73 23.96 -3.25 27.93
C LYS A 73 23.63 -3.67 26.51
N VAL A 74 23.14 -4.90 26.36
CA VAL A 74 22.76 -5.48 25.08
C VAL A 74 21.26 -5.76 25.04
N GLN A 75 20.67 -5.51 23.88
CA GLN A 75 19.27 -5.80 23.60
C GLN A 75 19.12 -6.48 22.24
N ALA A 76 18.33 -7.55 22.18
CA ALA A 76 18.03 -8.24 20.92
C ALA A 76 16.82 -7.63 20.21
N LYS A 77 16.90 -7.52 18.87
CA LYS A 77 15.78 -7.24 17.97
C LYS A 77 15.52 -8.47 17.10
N SER A 78 14.44 -9.20 17.36
CA SER A 78 14.13 -10.48 16.72
C SER A 78 13.17 -10.32 15.51
N GLY A 79 13.58 -9.57 14.48
CA GLY A 79 12.87 -9.54 13.19
C GLY A 79 11.62 -8.66 13.08
N GLY A 80 11.14 -8.06 14.18
CA GLY A 80 9.93 -7.20 14.20
C GLY A 80 10.08 -5.93 15.04
N HIS A 81 8.99 -5.55 15.71
CA HIS A 81 8.87 -4.31 16.51
C HIS A 81 8.41 -4.56 17.95
N SER A 82 8.42 -3.50 18.78
CA SER A 82 7.93 -3.51 20.17
C SER A 82 7.24 -2.18 20.47
N TYR A 83 6.15 -2.21 21.24
CA TYR A 83 5.33 -1.01 21.50
C TYR A 83 6.07 0.10 22.24
N ALA A 84 7.10 -0.25 23.01
CA ALA A 84 7.96 0.69 23.72
C ALA A 84 9.35 0.83 23.08
N ASN A 85 9.53 0.36 21.83
CA ASN A 85 10.84 0.26 21.19
C ASN A 85 11.87 -0.54 22.01
N TYR A 86 11.44 -1.47 22.87
CA TYR A 86 12.34 -2.26 23.73
C TYR A 86 13.24 -3.21 22.95
N GLY A 87 12.94 -3.54 21.69
CA GLY A 87 13.92 -4.23 20.83
C GLY A 87 15.13 -3.37 20.44
N LEU A 88 15.06 -2.06 20.67
CA LEU A 88 16.11 -1.08 20.40
C LEU A 88 16.83 -0.61 21.66
N GLY A 89 16.56 -1.25 22.80
CA GLY A 89 17.12 -0.94 24.12
C GLY A 89 16.13 -0.25 25.06
N GLY A 90 15.13 0.43 24.52
CA GLY A 90 14.11 1.15 25.31
C GLY A 90 14.62 2.42 26.02
N GLU A 91 15.94 2.60 26.08
CA GLU A 91 16.67 3.78 26.56
C GLU A 91 17.89 4.00 25.66
N ASP A 92 18.47 5.20 25.72
CA ASP A 92 19.66 5.56 24.93
C ASP A 92 20.92 4.82 25.40
N GLY A 93 21.83 4.57 24.46
CA GLY A 93 23.19 4.10 24.77
C GLY A 93 23.36 2.58 24.85
N GLU A 94 22.35 1.81 24.46
CA GLU A 94 22.43 0.34 24.43
C GLU A 94 22.92 -0.20 23.09
N LEU A 95 23.57 -1.37 23.12
CA LEU A 95 23.95 -2.11 21.91
C LEU A 95 22.78 -2.97 21.44
N VAL A 96 22.30 -2.73 20.22
CA VAL A 96 21.24 -3.53 19.62
C VAL A 96 21.84 -4.64 18.77
N VAL A 97 21.38 -5.87 18.98
CA VAL A 97 21.71 -7.05 18.18
C VAL A 97 20.48 -7.44 17.36
N ASP A 98 20.47 -7.06 16.08
CA ASP A 98 19.37 -7.28 15.16
C ASP A 98 19.51 -8.63 14.45
N LEU A 99 18.66 -9.58 14.85
CA LEU A 99 18.70 -10.97 14.40
C LEU A 99 18.02 -11.18 13.04
N ARG A 100 17.70 -10.13 12.27
CA ARG A 100 17.02 -10.24 10.97
C ARG A 100 17.70 -11.18 9.95
N ASN A 101 18.96 -11.54 10.13
CA ASN A 101 19.64 -12.49 9.23
C ASN A 101 19.45 -13.97 9.65
N PHE A 102 18.93 -14.24 10.86
CA PHE A 102 18.67 -15.60 11.35
C PHE A 102 17.34 -16.12 10.79
N GLN A 103 17.35 -16.46 9.49
CA GLN A 103 16.18 -16.86 8.71
C GLN A 103 16.17 -18.35 8.32
N ASP A 104 17.08 -19.16 8.88
CA ASP A 104 17.11 -20.60 8.63
C ASP A 104 15.80 -21.26 9.06
N PHE A 105 15.40 -22.32 8.36
CA PHE A 105 14.20 -23.10 8.64
C PHE A 105 14.38 -24.56 8.21
N SER A 106 13.91 -25.48 9.03
CA SER A 106 13.84 -26.91 8.72
C SER A 106 12.70 -27.58 9.50
N ILE A 107 12.22 -28.72 9.01
CA ILE A 107 11.26 -29.56 9.72
C ILE A 107 11.68 -31.03 9.67
N ASP A 108 11.65 -31.71 10.81
CA ASP A 108 11.81 -33.16 10.87
C ASP A 108 10.45 -33.82 10.70
N THR A 109 10.22 -34.48 9.58
CA THR A 109 8.93 -35.13 9.25
C THR A 109 8.64 -36.39 10.06
N ASN A 110 9.61 -36.92 10.81
CA ASN A 110 9.37 -38.06 11.72
C ASN A 110 8.79 -37.59 13.05
N THR A 111 9.25 -36.45 13.55
CA THR A 111 8.84 -35.89 14.85
C THR A 111 7.87 -34.71 14.72
N TRP A 112 7.75 -34.14 13.52
CA TRP A 112 7.07 -32.88 13.21
C TRP A 112 7.55 -31.69 14.04
N GLN A 113 8.83 -31.70 14.39
CA GLN A 113 9.48 -30.56 15.04
C GLN A 113 10.06 -29.64 13.97
N ALA A 114 9.78 -28.34 14.08
CA ALA A 114 10.35 -27.31 13.22
C ALA A 114 11.51 -26.62 13.96
N THR A 115 12.63 -26.43 13.28
CA THR A 115 13.78 -25.68 13.78
C THR A 115 14.00 -24.46 12.90
N PHE A 116 14.00 -23.27 13.47
CA PHE A 116 14.14 -22.04 12.71
C PHE A 116 14.78 -20.90 13.51
N GLY A 117 15.43 -20.00 12.78
CA GLY A 117 16.13 -18.85 13.35
C GLY A 117 15.20 -17.84 14.03
N ALA A 118 15.71 -17.13 15.03
CA ALA A 118 14.90 -16.19 15.81
C ALA A 118 14.53 -14.88 15.07
N GLY A 119 15.07 -14.68 13.86
CA GLY A 119 14.83 -13.50 13.03
C GLY A 119 13.52 -13.52 12.24
N HIS A 120 12.79 -14.64 12.22
CA HIS A 120 11.55 -14.77 11.46
C HIS A 120 10.43 -13.84 11.96
N LYS A 121 9.59 -13.40 11.04
CA LYS A 121 8.28 -12.79 11.34
C LYS A 121 7.20 -13.85 11.39
N LEU A 122 6.08 -13.57 12.06
CA LEU A 122 4.99 -14.56 12.23
C LEU A 122 4.47 -15.08 10.89
N GLU A 123 4.24 -14.19 9.91
CA GLU A 123 3.79 -14.57 8.57
C GLU A 123 4.72 -15.59 7.89
N ASP A 124 6.04 -15.36 7.97
CA ASP A 124 7.02 -16.26 7.36
C ASP A 124 7.05 -17.63 8.06
N VAL A 125 6.88 -17.65 9.40
CA VAL A 125 6.74 -18.91 10.15
C VAL A 125 5.48 -19.67 9.72
N THR A 126 4.33 -18.99 9.60
CA THR A 126 3.07 -19.59 9.13
C THR A 126 3.24 -20.21 7.75
N ASP A 127 3.77 -19.43 6.81
CA ASP A 127 4.01 -19.85 5.42
C ASP A 127 4.92 -21.08 5.33
N LYS A 128 6.01 -21.07 6.09
CA LYS A 128 6.99 -22.16 6.08
C LYS A 128 6.45 -23.42 6.73
N LEU A 129 5.71 -23.32 7.84
CA LEU A 129 5.08 -24.48 8.47
C LEU A 129 4.00 -25.11 7.56
N HIS A 130 3.21 -24.27 6.87
CA HIS A 130 2.22 -24.73 5.91
C HIS A 130 2.84 -25.48 4.74
N ARG A 131 3.78 -24.83 4.03
CA ARG A 131 4.45 -25.40 2.86
C ARG A 131 5.24 -26.68 3.17
N ASN A 132 5.69 -26.86 4.41
CA ASN A 132 6.52 -27.99 4.82
C ASN A 132 5.75 -29.05 5.64
N GLY A 133 4.46 -29.22 5.37
CA GLY A 133 3.69 -30.37 5.86
C GLY A 133 2.32 -30.07 6.44
N ASN A 134 1.70 -28.95 6.04
CA ASN A 134 0.41 -28.46 6.55
C ASN A 134 0.43 -28.40 8.07
N ARG A 135 1.44 -27.72 8.61
CA ARG A 135 1.70 -27.63 10.04
C ARG A 135 1.39 -26.24 10.55
N ALA A 136 1.03 -26.16 11.82
CA ALA A 136 0.78 -24.91 12.52
C ALA A 136 1.30 -24.96 13.96
N ILE A 137 1.49 -23.78 14.54
CA ILE A 137 1.67 -23.54 15.97
C ILE A 137 0.69 -22.42 16.35
N SER A 138 0.34 -22.28 17.63
CA SER A 138 -0.39 -21.09 18.05
C SER A 138 0.54 -19.87 17.98
N HIS A 139 0.08 -18.79 17.33
CA HIS A 139 0.75 -17.48 17.32
C HIS A 139 -0.27 -16.39 16.93
N GLY A 140 0.11 -15.12 17.09
CA GLY A 140 -0.74 -13.97 16.75
C GLY A 140 -0.98 -13.78 15.25
N THR A 141 -1.97 -12.95 14.90
CA THR A 141 -2.40 -12.69 13.51
C THR A 141 -1.62 -11.56 12.84
N CYS A 142 -0.88 -10.74 13.59
CA CYS A 142 -0.11 -9.61 13.05
C CYS A 142 1.14 -10.09 12.29
N PRO A 143 1.23 -9.93 10.95
CA PRO A 143 2.30 -10.51 10.14
C PRO A 143 3.69 -9.90 10.46
N GLY A 144 3.74 -8.61 10.81
CA GLY A 144 4.98 -7.86 11.08
C GLY A 144 5.67 -8.19 12.41
N VAL A 145 5.03 -8.96 13.29
CA VAL A 145 5.56 -9.30 14.61
C VAL A 145 6.69 -10.34 14.49
N GLY A 146 7.78 -10.11 15.21
CA GLY A 146 8.92 -11.03 15.26
C GLY A 146 8.67 -12.24 16.16
N ILE A 147 8.93 -13.45 15.68
CA ILE A 147 8.67 -14.69 16.45
C ILE A 147 9.51 -14.76 17.72
N GLY A 148 10.72 -14.20 17.73
CA GLY A 148 11.62 -14.29 18.88
C GLY A 148 11.08 -13.59 20.12
N GLY A 149 10.49 -12.39 19.96
CA GLY A 149 9.78 -11.71 21.04
C GLY A 149 8.47 -12.40 21.38
N HIS A 150 7.66 -12.72 20.36
CA HIS A 150 6.33 -13.31 20.54
C HIS A 150 6.36 -14.65 21.29
N ALA A 151 7.27 -15.55 20.92
CA ALA A 151 7.41 -16.87 21.53
C ALA A 151 8.03 -16.83 22.94
N THR A 152 8.67 -15.73 23.36
CA THR A 152 9.34 -15.63 24.67
C THR A 152 8.55 -14.87 25.72
N ILE A 153 7.38 -14.32 25.37
CA ILE A 153 6.51 -13.58 26.28
C ILE A 153 5.10 -14.20 26.41
N GLY A 154 4.91 -15.40 25.85
CA GLY A 154 3.64 -16.12 25.86
C GLY A 154 2.68 -15.63 24.79
N GLY A 155 3.19 -15.44 23.57
CA GLY A 155 2.45 -14.99 22.40
C GLY A 155 1.07 -15.61 22.28
N LEU A 156 0.06 -14.75 22.16
CA LEU A 156 -1.34 -15.11 22.08
C LEU A 156 -1.85 -15.02 20.65
N GLY A 157 -2.80 -15.88 20.31
CA GLY A 157 -3.50 -15.86 19.05
C GLY A 157 -4.78 -16.71 19.08
N PRO A 158 -5.52 -16.76 17.96
CA PRO A 158 -6.82 -17.41 17.88
C PRO A 158 -6.81 -18.90 18.30
N GLU A 159 -5.73 -19.63 18.01
CA GLU A 159 -5.56 -21.04 18.37
C GLU A 159 -5.16 -21.25 19.83
N SER A 160 -4.83 -20.19 20.58
CA SER A 160 -4.17 -20.35 21.89
C SER A 160 -5.08 -21.05 22.90
N ARG A 161 -6.40 -20.82 22.85
CA ARG A 161 -7.36 -21.55 23.68
C ARG A 161 -7.38 -23.06 23.36
N MET A 162 -7.11 -23.43 22.11
CA MET A 162 -7.13 -24.83 21.66
C MET A 162 -5.80 -25.54 21.94
N TRP A 163 -4.66 -24.86 21.73
CA TRP A 163 -3.33 -25.50 21.72
C TRP A 163 -2.35 -25.03 22.80
N GLY A 164 -2.70 -24.00 23.56
CA GLY A 164 -1.77 -23.27 24.43
C GLY A 164 -1.18 -22.06 23.71
N SER A 165 -0.49 -21.20 24.45
CA SER A 165 0.20 -20.03 23.90
C SER A 165 1.37 -20.43 22.99
N CYS A 166 1.90 -19.50 22.20
CA CYS A 166 3.03 -19.75 21.32
C CYS A 166 4.23 -20.39 22.03
N LEU A 167 4.54 -19.95 23.26
CA LEU A 167 5.66 -20.49 24.02
C LEU A 167 5.48 -21.97 24.41
N ASP A 168 4.24 -22.47 24.46
CA ASP A 168 3.96 -23.86 24.78
C ASP A 168 4.37 -24.81 23.64
N HIS A 169 4.60 -24.26 22.45
CA HIS A 169 5.17 -24.98 21.33
C HIS A 169 6.72 -25.03 21.38
N VAL A 170 7.38 -24.18 22.16
CA VAL A 170 8.85 -24.15 22.27
C VAL A 170 9.35 -25.31 23.13
N ILE A 171 10.18 -26.17 22.55
CA ILE A 171 10.74 -27.37 23.20
C ILE A 171 12.27 -27.32 23.36
N GLY A 172 12.94 -26.42 22.65
CA GLY A 172 14.37 -26.16 22.80
C GLY A 172 14.78 -24.85 22.11
N VAL A 173 15.89 -24.27 22.52
CA VAL A 173 16.45 -23.05 21.94
C VAL A 173 17.98 -23.08 21.96
N GLU A 174 18.59 -22.50 20.93
CA GLU A 174 20.00 -22.07 20.99
C GLU A 174 20.02 -20.63 21.48
N VAL A 175 20.83 -20.33 22.49
CA VAL A 175 20.86 -19.02 23.16
C VAL A 175 22.29 -18.61 23.49
N VAL A 176 22.58 -17.33 23.27
CA VAL A 176 23.82 -16.70 23.72
C VAL A 176 23.57 -16.03 25.07
N THR A 177 24.32 -16.44 26.10
CA THR A 177 24.24 -15.91 27.48
C THR A 177 25.11 -14.69 27.71
N ALA A 178 24.96 -14.03 28.85
CA ALA A 178 25.56 -12.72 29.16
C ALA A 178 27.10 -12.71 29.08
N ASP A 179 27.73 -13.84 29.37
CA ASP A 179 29.18 -14.06 29.25
C ASP A 179 29.64 -14.35 27.80
N GLY A 180 28.69 -14.40 26.86
CA GLY A 180 28.89 -14.78 25.46
C GLY A 180 29.13 -16.27 25.24
N SER A 181 28.66 -17.13 26.15
CA SER A 181 28.60 -18.57 25.91
C SER A 181 27.39 -18.90 25.02
N ILE A 182 27.58 -19.79 24.05
CA ILE A 182 26.50 -20.31 23.19
C ILE A 182 26.08 -21.65 23.79
N VAL A 183 24.84 -21.76 24.24
CA VAL A 183 24.32 -22.95 24.91
C VAL A 183 22.98 -23.35 24.32
N HIS A 184 22.63 -24.62 24.45
CA HIS A 184 21.29 -25.10 24.16
C HIS A 184 20.49 -25.20 25.47
N ALA A 185 19.26 -24.72 25.45
CA ALA A 185 18.36 -24.77 26.60
C ALA A 185 17.07 -25.52 26.25
N SER A 186 16.71 -26.49 27.07
CA SER A 186 15.52 -27.34 26.94
C SER A 186 15.08 -27.84 28.33
N GLU A 187 14.04 -28.66 28.41
CA GLU A 187 13.63 -29.26 29.69
C GLU A 187 14.72 -30.15 30.33
N THR A 188 15.65 -30.69 29.54
CA THR A 188 16.69 -31.62 30.01
C THR A 188 18.09 -31.03 30.04
N GLU A 189 18.27 -29.81 29.53
CA GLU A 189 19.57 -29.16 29.38
C GLU A 189 19.42 -27.67 29.70
N ASN A 190 20.19 -27.13 30.65
CA ASN A 190 20.04 -25.74 31.11
C ASN A 190 18.58 -25.37 31.45
N SER A 191 17.87 -26.27 32.16
CA SER A 191 16.43 -26.18 32.40
C SER A 191 15.97 -24.91 33.12
N ASP A 192 16.80 -24.37 34.02
CA ASP A 192 16.50 -23.13 34.73
C ASP A 192 16.54 -21.92 33.78
N LEU A 193 17.50 -21.91 32.85
CA LEU A 193 17.57 -20.90 31.79
C LEU A 193 16.39 -21.07 30.82
N PHE A 194 16.04 -22.31 30.44
CA PHE A 194 14.90 -22.58 29.58
C PHE A 194 13.57 -22.11 30.20
N PHE A 195 13.38 -22.33 31.50
CA PHE A 195 12.25 -21.79 32.26
C PHE A 195 12.14 -20.27 32.13
N ALA A 196 13.27 -19.55 32.29
CA ALA A 196 13.31 -18.10 32.20
C ALA A 196 13.05 -17.60 30.76
N LEU A 197 13.62 -18.27 29.75
CA LEU A 197 13.44 -17.92 28.34
C LEU A 197 11.98 -18.08 27.88
N LYS A 198 11.22 -19.00 28.48
CA LYS A 198 9.79 -19.18 28.27
C LYS A 198 8.95 -18.22 29.14
N GLY A 199 8.98 -16.93 28.84
CA GLY A 199 8.12 -15.92 29.47
C GLY A 199 8.86 -14.64 29.90
N ALA A 200 10.20 -14.67 29.96
CA ALA A 200 11.03 -13.52 30.32
C ALA A 200 12.29 -13.39 29.43
N GLY A 201 12.25 -13.91 28.20
CA GLY A 201 13.46 -14.16 27.39
C GLY A 201 14.42 -12.99 27.21
N ALA A 202 13.90 -11.77 27.01
CA ALA A 202 14.71 -10.56 26.84
C ALA A 202 15.73 -10.30 27.97
N GLY A 203 15.49 -10.83 29.18
CA GLY A 203 16.34 -10.59 30.33
C GLY A 203 17.41 -11.63 30.62
N PHE A 204 17.49 -12.72 29.84
CA PHE A 204 18.29 -13.92 30.17
C PHE A 204 19.21 -14.41 29.05
N GLY A 205 19.00 -13.99 27.80
CA GLY A 205 19.88 -14.33 26.69
C GLY A 205 19.35 -13.90 25.32
N ILE A 206 20.18 -14.03 24.29
CA ILE A 206 19.80 -13.78 22.90
C ILE A 206 19.57 -15.13 22.23
N ILE A 207 18.31 -15.49 22.00
CA ILE A 207 17.96 -16.72 21.29
C ILE A 207 18.28 -16.54 19.82
N THR A 208 19.07 -17.44 19.25
CA THR A 208 19.45 -17.47 17.84
C THR A 208 18.59 -18.44 17.03
N SER A 209 18.10 -19.51 17.66
CA SER A 209 17.28 -20.54 17.01
C SER A 209 16.26 -21.15 17.98
N PHE A 210 15.08 -21.46 17.45
CA PHE A 210 14.00 -22.18 18.15
C PHE A 210 13.84 -23.58 17.60
N VAL A 211 13.52 -24.53 18.48
CA VAL A 211 12.95 -25.83 18.14
C VAL A 211 11.51 -25.86 18.68
N MET A 212 10.56 -26.01 17.77
CA MET A 212 9.13 -25.94 18.07
C MET A 212 8.40 -27.24 17.70
N LYS A 213 7.51 -27.67 18.60
CA LYS A 213 6.56 -28.75 18.34
C LYS A 213 5.36 -28.21 17.57
N THR A 214 5.13 -28.76 16.39
CA THR A 214 4.03 -28.34 15.51
C THR A 214 2.79 -29.25 15.66
N ARG A 215 1.64 -28.77 15.20
CA ARG A 215 0.37 -29.51 15.06
C ARG A 215 -0.04 -29.58 13.58
N PRO A 216 -0.84 -30.57 13.16
CA PRO A 216 -1.50 -30.48 11.86
C PRO A 216 -2.40 -29.23 11.85
N GLU A 217 -2.47 -28.56 10.71
CA GLU A 217 -3.42 -27.46 10.51
C GLU A 217 -4.87 -27.90 10.77
N PRO A 218 -5.72 -27.01 11.30
CA PRO A 218 -7.14 -27.30 11.46
C PRO A 218 -7.80 -27.37 10.07
N GLY A 219 -8.47 -28.48 9.76
CA GLY A 219 -9.02 -28.71 8.41
C GLY A 219 -10.31 -27.95 8.11
N SER A 220 -11.14 -27.67 9.11
CA SER A 220 -12.38 -26.89 8.97
C SER A 220 -12.41 -25.81 10.04
N VAL A 221 -12.79 -24.60 9.64
CA VAL A 221 -12.86 -23.42 10.50
C VAL A 221 -14.17 -22.69 10.19
N VAL A 222 -14.90 -22.32 11.22
CA VAL A 222 -16.07 -21.43 11.13
C VAL A 222 -15.66 -20.08 11.68
N GLN A 223 -15.81 -19.04 10.87
CA GLN A 223 -15.54 -17.66 11.28
C GLN A 223 -16.83 -16.86 11.26
N TYR A 224 -16.97 -15.95 12.20
CA TYR A 224 -18.01 -14.94 12.18
C TYR A 224 -17.45 -13.60 12.61
N SER A 225 -18.09 -12.53 12.16
CA SER A 225 -17.88 -11.17 12.65
C SER A 225 -19.17 -10.40 12.52
N TYR A 226 -19.55 -9.64 13.55
CA TYR A 226 -20.73 -8.77 13.50
C TYR A 226 -20.43 -7.40 14.12
N SER A 227 -20.94 -6.36 13.47
CA SER A 227 -20.79 -4.97 13.89
C SER A 227 -22.08 -4.47 14.54
N VAL A 228 -21.95 -3.81 15.68
CA VAL A 228 -23.07 -3.20 16.39
C VAL A 228 -22.92 -1.68 16.40
N THR A 229 -23.86 -1.00 15.73
CA THR A 229 -23.96 0.47 15.74
C THR A 229 -24.75 0.96 16.94
N PHE A 230 -24.42 2.15 17.46
CA PHE A 230 -25.05 2.72 18.64
C PHE A 230 -25.21 4.25 18.51
N ALA A 231 -26.02 4.86 19.39
CA ALA A 231 -26.10 6.32 19.50
C ALA A 231 -25.09 6.87 20.53
N LYS A 232 -24.86 6.11 21.61
CA LYS A 232 -23.81 6.33 22.61
C LYS A 232 -23.13 5.01 23.00
N HIS A 233 -21.85 5.02 23.39
CA HIS A 233 -21.17 3.80 23.86
C HIS A 233 -21.88 3.21 25.08
N ALA A 234 -22.53 4.04 25.91
CA ALA A 234 -23.39 3.60 27.00
C ALA A 234 -24.46 2.58 26.57
N ASP A 235 -24.95 2.64 25.32
CA ASP A 235 -25.94 1.70 24.78
C ASP A 235 -25.36 0.31 24.52
N LEU A 236 -24.03 0.16 24.49
CA LEU A 236 -23.32 -1.11 24.27
C LEU A 236 -23.09 -1.93 25.54
N ALA A 237 -23.36 -1.36 26.73
CA ALA A 237 -23.17 -2.07 27.99
C ALA A 237 -23.87 -3.45 28.05
N PRO A 238 -25.12 -3.64 27.55
CA PRO A 238 -25.75 -4.96 27.48
C PRO A 238 -25.02 -5.94 26.54
N VAL A 239 -24.50 -5.45 25.41
CA VAL A 239 -23.78 -6.27 24.42
C VAL A 239 -22.46 -6.77 25.00
N PHE A 240 -21.69 -5.88 25.62
CA PHE A 240 -20.45 -6.25 26.30
C PHE A 240 -20.70 -7.23 27.45
N ARG A 241 -21.76 -7.02 28.26
CA ARG A 241 -22.11 -7.97 29.33
C ARG A 241 -22.37 -9.37 28.80
N GLN A 242 -23.15 -9.49 27.74
CA GLN A 242 -23.47 -10.79 27.15
C GLN A 242 -22.22 -11.47 26.55
N TRP A 243 -21.36 -10.71 25.87
CA TRP A 243 -20.08 -11.25 25.39
C TRP A 243 -19.15 -11.68 26.54
N GLN A 244 -19.04 -10.85 27.59
CA GLN A 244 -18.26 -11.18 28.79
C GLN A 244 -18.76 -12.46 29.48
N GLU A 245 -20.08 -12.64 29.60
CA GLU A 245 -20.69 -13.85 30.17
C GLU A 245 -20.33 -15.12 29.36
N LEU A 246 -20.21 -14.99 28.03
CA LEU A 246 -19.77 -16.10 27.17
C LEU A 246 -18.30 -16.45 27.43
N VAL A 247 -17.39 -15.48 27.41
CA VAL A 247 -15.94 -15.74 27.54
C VAL A 247 -15.51 -16.16 28.95
N MET A 248 -16.30 -15.80 29.96
CA MET A 248 -16.06 -16.19 31.35
C MET A 248 -16.54 -17.61 31.69
N ASP A 249 -17.33 -18.23 30.81
CA ASP A 249 -17.85 -19.59 31.00
C ASP A 249 -16.72 -20.63 31.10
N PRO A 250 -16.62 -21.39 32.21
CA PRO A 250 -15.64 -22.46 32.33
C PRO A 250 -15.79 -23.58 31.30
N ASP A 251 -16.99 -23.78 30.75
CA ASP A 251 -17.32 -24.85 29.82
C ASP A 251 -17.30 -24.39 28.35
N LEU A 252 -16.84 -23.16 28.08
CA LEU A 252 -16.70 -22.64 26.72
C LEU A 252 -15.76 -23.53 25.89
N ASP A 253 -16.24 -24.04 24.75
CA ASP A 253 -15.47 -24.94 23.89
C ASP A 253 -14.10 -24.33 23.56
N ARG A 254 -13.02 -25.08 23.81
CA ARG A 254 -11.64 -24.59 23.65
C ARG A 254 -11.26 -24.33 22.19
N ARG A 255 -12.02 -24.88 21.23
CA ARG A 255 -11.86 -24.62 19.78
C ARG A 255 -12.36 -23.24 19.38
N PHE A 256 -13.02 -22.53 20.29
CA PHE A 256 -13.59 -21.22 20.06
C PHE A 256 -12.72 -20.12 20.65
N GLY A 257 -12.27 -19.20 19.81
CA GLY A 257 -11.68 -17.91 20.17
C GLY A 257 -12.59 -16.76 19.74
N THR A 258 -12.61 -15.67 20.49
CA THR A 258 -13.42 -14.49 20.17
C THR A 258 -12.75 -13.22 20.70
N GLU A 259 -12.96 -12.12 19.99
CA GLU A 259 -12.49 -10.79 20.34
C GLU A 259 -13.68 -9.82 20.36
N PHE A 260 -13.64 -8.83 21.25
CA PHE A 260 -14.54 -7.69 21.27
C PHE A 260 -13.72 -6.42 21.11
N THR A 261 -13.87 -5.76 19.96
CA THR A 261 -13.10 -4.57 19.59
C THR A 261 -14.02 -3.35 19.50
N MET A 262 -13.84 -2.43 20.44
CA MET A 262 -14.55 -1.16 20.48
C MET A 262 -13.68 -0.05 19.90
N HIS A 263 -14.29 0.83 19.12
CA HIS A 263 -13.64 1.98 18.50
C HIS A 263 -14.65 3.11 18.33
N GLU A 264 -14.20 4.26 17.80
CA GLU A 264 -14.99 5.49 17.68
C GLU A 264 -16.39 5.31 17.05
N LEU A 265 -16.55 4.40 16.09
CA LEU A 265 -17.76 4.26 15.29
C LEU A 265 -18.65 3.08 15.71
N GLY A 266 -18.18 2.21 16.61
CA GLY A 266 -18.77 0.88 16.69
C GLY A 266 -18.08 -0.07 17.65
N VAL A 267 -18.73 -1.24 17.77
CA VAL A 267 -18.11 -2.46 18.27
C VAL A 267 -18.12 -3.50 17.16
N ILE A 268 -17.00 -4.19 17.02
CA ILE A 268 -16.84 -5.40 16.23
C ILE A 268 -16.67 -6.56 17.21
N ILE A 269 -17.43 -7.64 17.02
CA ILE A 269 -17.22 -8.88 17.75
C ILE A 269 -16.89 -9.95 16.72
N SER A 270 -15.67 -10.45 16.77
CA SER A 270 -15.18 -11.50 15.88
C SER A 270 -15.04 -12.82 16.65
N GLY A 271 -15.12 -13.94 15.94
CA GLY A 271 -14.80 -15.23 16.54
C GLY A 271 -14.51 -16.30 15.51
N THR A 272 -13.67 -17.23 15.95
CA THR A 272 -13.16 -18.33 15.16
C THR A 272 -13.40 -19.61 15.93
N PHE A 273 -14.07 -20.57 15.30
CA PHE A 273 -14.25 -21.92 15.80
C PHE A 273 -13.51 -22.92 14.91
N TYR A 274 -12.56 -23.64 15.50
CA TYR A 274 -11.76 -24.67 14.82
C TYR A 274 -12.50 -26.01 14.72
N GLY A 275 -13.49 -26.08 13.83
CA GLY A 275 -14.26 -27.28 13.53
C GLY A 275 -15.25 -27.05 12.40
N THR A 276 -16.15 -28.01 12.18
CA THR A 276 -17.24 -27.89 11.21
C THR A 276 -18.39 -27.04 11.77
N ASP A 277 -19.26 -26.51 10.88
CA ASP A 277 -20.45 -25.76 11.31
C ASP A 277 -21.39 -26.63 12.16
N GLU A 278 -21.60 -27.90 11.82
CA GLU A 278 -22.41 -28.82 12.62
C GLU A 278 -21.89 -28.93 14.07
N GLU A 279 -20.57 -29.04 14.24
CA GLU A 279 -19.94 -29.05 15.56
C GLU A 279 -20.08 -27.71 16.28
N PHE A 280 -19.97 -26.60 15.56
CA PHE A 280 -20.14 -25.26 16.13
C PHE A 280 -21.58 -25.06 16.62
N GLN A 281 -22.58 -25.41 15.81
CA GLN A 281 -24.00 -25.34 16.21
C GLN A 281 -24.28 -26.21 17.43
N ALA A 282 -23.68 -27.40 17.50
CA ALA A 282 -23.84 -28.32 18.64
C ALA A 282 -23.27 -27.76 19.96
N THR A 283 -22.35 -26.79 19.92
CA THR A 283 -21.81 -26.16 21.14
C THR A 283 -22.83 -25.26 21.86
N GLY A 284 -23.88 -24.79 21.15
CA GLY A 284 -24.80 -23.78 21.67
C GLY A 284 -24.19 -22.37 21.83
N ILE A 285 -22.92 -22.18 21.47
CA ILE A 285 -22.25 -20.86 21.43
C ILE A 285 -22.97 -19.87 20.50
N PRO A 286 -23.44 -20.27 19.29
CA PRO A 286 -24.13 -19.35 18.37
C PRO A 286 -25.33 -18.63 18.99
N ASP A 287 -26.04 -19.29 19.91
CA ASP A 287 -27.23 -18.71 20.56
C ASP A 287 -26.91 -17.77 21.71
N ARG A 288 -25.69 -17.85 22.24
CA ARG A 288 -25.23 -17.09 23.42
C ARG A 288 -24.49 -15.82 23.05
N ILE A 289 -23.96 -15.77 21.84
CA ILE A 289 -23.37 -14.60 21.21
C ILE A 289 -24.38 -13.42 21.17
N PRO A 290 -23.94 -12.17 21.45
CA PRO A 290 -24.81 -11.01 21.32
C PRO A 290 -25.45 -10.86 19.94
N LYS A 291 -26.78 -10.76 19.89
CA LYS A 291 -27.58 -10.56 18.66
C LYS A 291 -27.91 -9.07 18.49
N GLY A 292 -27.44 -8.43 17.42
CA GLY A 292 -27.67 -7.00 17.12
C GLY A 292 -28.61 -6.74 15.94
N LYS A 293 -29.14 -5.51 15.81
CA LYS A 293 -29.72 -5.02 14.54
C LYS A 293 -28.58 -4.73 13.58
N ILE A 294 -28.12 -5.80 12.95
CA ILE A 294 -27.43 -5.97 11.66
C ILE A 294 -26.94 -7.42 11.78
N SER A 295 -27.74 -8.33 11.20
CA SER A 295 -27.36 -9.72 11.04
C SER A 295 -26.55 -9.82 9.77
N VAL A 296 -25.26 -10.06 9.91
CA VAL A 296 -24.44 -10.56 8.82
C VAL A 296 -23.84 -11.87 9.33
N VAL A 297 -24.44 -12.99 8.94
CA VAL A 297 -23.63 -14.11 8.44
C VAL A 297 -23.02 -13.54 7.16
N ILE A 298 -21.69 -13.56 7.03
CA ILE A 298 -20.91 -12.78 6.04
C ILE A 298 -21.65 -12.68 4.69
N ASP A 299 -22.29 -11.52 4.46
CA ASP A 299 -23.13 -11.11 3.32
C ASP A 299 -23.52 -9.61 3.47
N ASP A 300 -22.56 -8.71 3.77
CA ASP A 300 -22.81 -7.26 3.62
C ASP A 300 -21.52 -6.40 3.56
N TRP A 301 -21.61 -5.30 2.83
CA TRP A 301 -20.68 -4.18 2.63
C TRP A 301 -20.08 -3.59 3.92
N MET A 302 -20.79 -3.66 5.04
CA MET A 302 -20.27 -3.22 6.35
C MET A 302 -19.17 -4.14 6.89
N ALA A 303 -19.12 -5.40 6.45
CA ALA A 303 -18.03 -6.31 6.76
C ALA A 303 -16.73 -5.91 6.05
N VAL A 304 -16.80 -5.17 4.94
CA VAL A 304 -15.61 -4.64 4.27
C VAL A 304 -14.99 -3.54 5.13
N ILE A 305 -15.78 -2.66 5.75
CA ILE A 305 -15.23 -1.61 6.65
C ILE A 305 -14.74 -2.19 7.97
N ALA A 306 -15.41 -3.18 8.55
CA ALA A 306 -14.96 -3.85 9.78
C ALA A 306 -13.70 -4.68 9.55
N LYS A 307 -13.63 -5.44 8.46
CA LYS A 307 -12.42 -6.13 8.01
C LYS A 307 -11.33 -5.14 7.63
N HIS A 308 -11.65 -3.99 7.01
CA HIS A 308 -10.67 -2.92 6.76
C HIS A 308 -10.23 -2.21 8.05
N ALA A 309 -11.03 -2.17 9.12
CA ALA A 309 -10.60 -1.61 10.40
C ALA A 309 -9.68 -2.57 11.16
N GLU A 310 -9.95 -3.87 11.07
CA GLU A 310 -9.09 -4.96 11.57
C GLU A 310 -7.81 -5.07 10.71
N GLU A 311 -7.92 -5.03 9.38
CA GLU A 311 -6.81 -4.95 8.41
C GLU A 311 -6.06 -3.62 8.51
N ALA A 312 -6.73 -2.50 8.83
CA ALA A 312 -6.08 -1.22 9.09
C ALA A 312 -5.38 -1.21 10.45
N ALA A 313 -5.93 -1.84 11.49
CA ALA A 313 -5.24 -2.03 12.76
C ALA A 313 -4.03 -2.97 12.61
N LEU A 314 -4.17 -4.03 11.81
CA LEU A 314 -3.09 -4.95 11.42
C LEU A 314 -2.06 -4.26 10.51
N SER A 315 -2.46 -3.39 9.58
CA SER A 315 -1.54 -2.63 8.73
C SER A 315 -0.84 -1.51 9.50
N LEU A 316 -1.56 -0.82 10.39
CA LEU A 316 -1.00 0.14 11.35
C LEU A 316 -0.02 -0.54 12.30
N SER A 317 -0.23 -1.83 12.62
CA SER A 317 0.71 -2.59 13.44
C SER A 317 2.10 -2.76 12.80
N SER A 318 2.22 -2.49 11.50
CA SER A 318 3.47 -2.58 10.74
C SER A 318 4.01 -1.21 10.29
N ILE A 319 3.34 -0.11 10.66
CA ILE A 319 3.72 1.27 10.29
C ILE A 319 4.21 1.99 11.54
N SER A 320 5.34 2.69 11.43
CA SER A 320 5.85 3.52 12.51
C SER A 320 4.93 4.71 12.78
N THR A 321 4.40 4.83 14.00
CA THR A 321 3.47 5.92 14.38
C THR A 321 3.63 6.29 15.85
N ALA A 322 3.19 7.48 16.25
CA ALA A 322 3.19 7.90 17.65
C ALA A 322 1.92 7.38 18.35
N PHE A 323 2.04 6.52 19.36
CA PHE A 323 0.87 5.94 20.03
C PHE A 323 1.11 5.61 21.51
N THR A 324 0.02 5.48 22.25
CA THR A 324 0.02 4.93 23.62
C THR A 324 -0.79 3.65 23.65
N ALA A 325 -0.32 2.68 24.43
CA ALA A 325 -0.97 1.41 24.61
C ALA A 325 -0.86 1.01 26.08
N ARG A 326 -1.92 0.38 26.61
CA ARG A 326 -1.96 -0.18 27.96
C ARG A 326 -2.79 -1.44 27.96
N SER A 327 -2.52 -2.37 28.87
CA SER A 327 -3.30 -3.60 28.96
C SER A 327 -3.63 -4.03 30.39
N LEU A 328 -4.72 -4.79 30.52
CA LEU A 328 -5.17 -5.45 31.75
C LEU A 328 -5.48 -6.92 31.46
N ALA A 329 -5.23 -7.78 32.43
CA ALA A 329 -5.49 -9.22 32.34
C ALA A 329 -6.44 -9.66 33.45
N PHE A 330 -7.45 -10.45 33.09
CA PHE A 330 -8.56 -10.81 33.98
C PHE A 330 -8.58 -12.30 34.25
N ARG A 331 -8.69 -12.67 35.53
CA ARG A 331 -9.12 -14.02 35.93
C ARG A 331 -10.64 -14.10 35.88
N ARG A 332 -11.19 -15.30 36.04
CA ARG A 332 -12.65 -15.50 36.06
C ARG A 332 -13.32 -14.73 37.20
N GLU A 333 -12.68 -14.65 38.37
CA GLU A 333 -13.16 -13.88 39.51
C GLU A 333 -13.03 -12.35 39.33
N ASP A 334 -12.32 -11.89 38.31
CA ASP A 334 -12.12 -10.47 38.00
C ASP A 334 -13.14 -9.93 36.97
N MET A 335 -14.26 -10.65 36.77
CA MET A 335 -15.34 -10.25 35.87
C MET A 335 -15.76 -8.79 36.10
N ILE A 336 -15.79 -8.00 35.03
CA ILE A 336 -16.09 -6.57 35.13
C ILE A 336 -17.56 -6.41 35.52
N SER A 337 -17.81 -5.73 36.63
CA SER A 337 -19.17 -5.57 37.17
C SER A 337 -20.07 -4.75 36.23
N PRO A 338 -21.40 -4.94 36.24
CA PRO A 338 -22.33 -4.12 35.45
C PRO A 338 -22.19 -2.61 35.70
N GLU A 339 -21.87 -2.22 36.93
CA GLU A 339 -21.62 -0.83 37.31
C GLU A 339 -20.33 -0.31 36.65
N THR A 340 -19.24 -1.08 36.74
CA THR A 340 -17.95 -0.74 36.11
C THR A 340 -18.05 -0.67 34.59
N ILE A 341 -18.79 -1.59 33.95
CA ILE A 341 -19.07 -1.54 32.50
C ILE A 341 -19.79 -0.24 32.15
N THR A 342 -20.81 0.13 32.92
CA THR A 342 -21.56 1.38 32.69
C THR A 342 -20.66 2.60 32.86
N ASN A 343 -19.82 2.62 33.90
CA ASN A 343 -18.87 3.70 34.16
C ASN A 343 -17.83 3.81 33.04
N LEU A 344 -17.34 2.68 32.52
CA LEU A 344 -16.41 2.64 31.39
C LEU A 344 -17.05 3.25 30.14
N MET A 345 -18.27 2.82 29.79
CA MET A 345 -18.95 3.35 28.60
C MET A 345 -19.24 4.85 28.73
N ASN A 346 -19.67 5.31 29.91
CA ASN A 346 -19.88 6.74 30.17
C ASN A 346 -18.57 7.52 30.10
N TYR A 347 -17.48 6.98 30.65
CA TYR A 347 -16.16 7.58 30.54
C TYR A 347 -15.76 7.74 29.07
N ILE A 348 -15.95 6.71 28.24
CA ILE A 348 -15.65 6.79 26.80
C ILE A 348 -16.49 7.86 26.11
N ASP A 349 -17.78 7.96 26.44
CA ASP A 349 -18.67 8.97 25.85
C ASP A 349 -18.32 10.40 26.28
N ASP A 350 -17.88 10.60 27.54
CA ASP A 350 -17.69 11.93 28.13
C ASP A 350 -16.24 12.45 28.07
N ALA A 351 -15.24 11.57 27.98
CA ALA A 351 -13.83 11.95 27.99
C ALA A 351 -13.41 12.63 26.68
N ASP A 352 -12.54 13.64 26.79
CA ASP A 352 -11.82 14.18 25.65
C ASP A 352 -10.74 13.17 25.22
N ARG A 353 -11.01 12.50 24.09
CA ARG A 353 -10.20 11.38 23.61
C ARG A 353 -8.89 11.83 22.97
N GLY A 354 -8.79 13.08 22.55
CA GLY A 354 -7.63 13.62 21.85
C GLY A 354 -7.35 13.03 20.45
N THR A 355 -8.01 11.96 20.04
CA THR A 355 -7.88 11.30 18.72
C THR A 355 -9.17 10.53 18.37
N LEU A 356 -9.44 10.37 17.08
CA LEU A 356 -10.49 9.46 16.57
C LEU A 356 -9.96 8.03 16.31
N LEU A 357 -8.63 7.85 16.35
CA LEU A 357 -7.99 6.55 16.13
C LEU A 357 -7.60 5.94 17.48
N TRP A 358 -8.60 5.34 18.12
CA TRP A 358 -8.43 4.58 19.35
C TRP A 358 -9.19 3.27 19.27
N PHE A 359 -8.67 2.28 19.99
CA PHE A 359 -9.25 0.94 20.06
C PHE A 359 -9.23 0.46 21.51
N LEU A 360 -10.29 -0.23 21.91
CA LEU A 360 -10.35 -1.00 23.14
C LEU A 360 -10.72 -2.44 22.78
N ILE A 361 -9.70 -3.30 22.82
CA ILE A 361 -9.76 -4.69 22.35
C ILE A 361 -9.85 -5.60 23.56
N PHE A 362 -10.76 -6.55 23.56
CA PHE A 362 -10.84 -7.61 24.55
C PHE A 362 -10.67 -8.98 23.91
N ASP A 363 -9.58 -9.66 24.24
CA ASP A 363 -9.24 -10.99 23.72
C ASP A 363 -9.69 -12.09 24.68
N ALA A 364 -10.44 -13.08 24.20
CA ALA A 364 -10.74 -14.28 24.99
C ALA A 364 -9.52 -15.22 25.06
N THR A 365 -9.08 -15.55 26.27
CA THR A 365 -7.96 -16.48 26.52
C THR A 365 -8.40 -17.63 27.43
N GLY A 366 -7.47 -18.37 28.04
CA GLY A 366 -7.76 -19.58 28.82
C GLY A 366 -7.71 -20.86 27.98
N GLY A 367 -8.57 -21.84 28.28
CA GLY A 367 -8.54 -23.15 27.61
C GLY A 367 -7.23 -23.89 27.86
N ALA A 368 -6.57 -24.37 26.81
CA ALA A 368 -5.30 -25.09 26.88
C ALA A 368 -4.16 -24.27 27.51
N ILE A 369 -4.23 -22.93 27.50
CA ILE A 369 -3.27 -22.08 28.23
C ILE A 369 -3.32 -22.37 29.74
N SER A 370 -4.52 -22.61 30.28
CA SER A 370 -4.76 -22.86 31.71
C SER A 370 -4.48 -24.29 32.14
N ASP A 371 -4.31 -25.22 31.18
CA ASP A 371 -3.89 -26.60 31.47
C ASP A 371 -2.40 -26.64 31.90
N VAL A 372 -1.62 -25.62 31.56
CA VAL A 372 -0.19 -25.52 31.92
C VAL A 372 -0.02 -24.92 33.33
N PRO A 373 0.70 -25.59 34.25
CA PRO A 373 0.93 -25.07 35.60
C PRO A 373 1.57 -23.68 35.61
N MET A 374 1.14 -22.83 36.55
CA MET A 374 1.65 -21.45 36.71
C MET A 374 3.19 -21.36 36.85
N ASN A 375 3.79 -22.38 37.45
CA ASN A 375 5.23 -22.49 37.70
C ASN A 375 5.97 -23.36 36.68
N ALA A 376 5.34 -23.74 35.55
CA ALA A 376 6.00 -24.53 34.51
C ALA A 376 6.97 -23.68 33.66
N THR A 377 6.71 -22.38 33.57
CA THR A 377 7.45 -21.42 32.74
C THR A 377 7.43 -20.06 33.43
N ALA A 378 8.32 -19.13 33.06
CA ALA A 378 8.28 -17.76 33.57
C ALA A 378 6.96 -17.01 33.26
N TYR A 379 6.24 -17.41 32.21
CA TYR A 379 4.95 -16.82 31.84
C TYR A 379 3.87 -17.02 32.90
N SER A 380 3.42 -15.93 33.52
CA SER A 380 2.56 -15.92 34.71
C SER A 380 1.07 -15.68 34.44
N HIS A 381 0.64 -15.73 33.17
CA HIS A 381 -0.75 -15.42 32.79
C HIS A 381 -1.58 -16.68 32.47
N ARG A 382 -1.28 -17.80 33.13
CA ARG A 382 -1.95 -19.10 32.89
C ARG A 382 -3.40 -19.13 33.35
N ASP A 383 -3.75 -18.31 34.32
CA ASP A 383 -5.08 -18.22 34.95
C ASP A 383 -5.99 -17.15 34.33
N LYS A 384 -5.54 -16.50 33.25
CA LYS A 384 -6.28 -15.42 32.59
C LYS A 384 -7.25 -15.99 31.56
N VAL A 385 -8.44 -15.40 31.52
CA VAL A 385 -9.53 -15.76 30.60
C VAL A 385 -9.87 -14.64 29.63
N MET A 386 -9.38 -13.44 29.90
CA MET A 386 -9.56 -12.27 29.04
C MET A 386 -8.36 -11.32 29.20
N PHE A 387 -7.94 -10.69 28.11
CA PHE A 387 -7.08 -9.50 28.14
C PHE A 387 -7.84 -8.31 27.58
N CYS A 388 -7.52 -7.12 28.08
CA CYS A 388 -8.00 -5.85 27.57
C CYS A 388 -6.78 -5.05 27.09
N GLN A 389 -6.85 -4.48 25.90
CA GLN A 389 -5.85 -3.60 25.33
C GLN A 389 -6.51 -2.27 24.96
N GLY A 390 -6.10 -1.20 25.63
CA GLY A 390 -6.42 0.17 25.23
C GLY A 390 -5.32 0.73 24.36
N TYR A 391 -5.68 1.31 23.21
CA TYR A 391 -4.75 1.84 22.23
C TYR A 391 -5.22 3.20 21.73
N GLY A 392 -4.32 4.17 21.59
CA GLY A 392 -4.62 5.50 21.07
C GLY A 392 -3.48 6.04 20.20
N VAL A 393 -3.80 6.42 18.96
CA VAL A 393 -2.84 6.87 17.94
C VAL A 393 -2.87 8.39 17.82
N GLY A 394 -1.70 9.01 17.83
CA GLY A 394 -1.51 10.42 17.51
C GLY A 394 -1.08 10.59 16.05
N ILE A 395 -1.71 11.51 15.33
CA ILE A 395 -1.30 11.91 13.98
C ILE A 395 -1.04 13.42 13.98
N PRO A 396 0.19 13.90 13.66
CA PRO A 396 1.46 13.16 13.54
C PRO A 396 2.14 12.88 14.90
N THR A 397 1.68 13.53 15.97
CA THR A 397 2.25 13.42 17.33
C THR A 397 1.18 12.97 18.32
N LEU A 398 1.58 12.25 19.34
CA LEU A 398 0.69 11.83 20.41
C LEU A 398 0.49 12.95 21.43
N ASN A 399 -0.76 13.36 21.63
CA ASN A 399 -1.10 14.40 22.61
C ASN A 399 -1.41 13.81 24.00
N GLN A 400 -1.34 14.68 25.02
CA GLN A 400 -1.60 14.28 26.40
C GLN A 400 -3.06 13.82 26.63
N HIS A 401 -4.03 14.43 25.93
CA HIS A 401 -5.44 14.03 26.02
C HIS A 401 -5.65 12.56 25.64
N THR A 402 -4.95 12.06 24.62
CA THR A 402 -4.98 10.65 24.19
C THR A 402 -4.36 9.73 25.25
N LYS A 403 -3.24 10.15 25.86
CA LYS A 403 -2.58 9.42 26.96
C LYS A 403 -3.50 9.35 28.19
N ASP A 404 -4.15 10.45 28.52
CA ASP A 404 -5.08 10.56 29.63
C ASP A 404 -6.37 9.77 29.36
N PHE A 405 -6.83 9.74 28.11
CA PHE A 405 -7.98 8.96 27.67
C PHE A 405 -7.76 7.45 27.84
N VAL A 406 -6.69 6.92 27.22
CA VAL A 406 -6.35 5.49 27.36
C VAL A 406 -6.03 5.17 28.82
N GLY A 407 -5.33 6.05 29.53
CA GLY A 407 -5.08 5.90 30.97
C GLY A 407 -6.37 5.86 31.79
N GLY A 408 -7.36 6.70 31.48
CA GLY A 408 -8.63 6.76 32.19
C GLY A 408 -9.53 5.55 31.92
N ILE A 409 -9.47 4.94 30.73
CA ILE A 409 -10.11 3.64 30.47
C ILE A 409 -9.57 2.59 31.45
N ILE A 410 -8.24 2.44 31.50
CA ILE A 410 -7.57 1.45 32.35
C ILE A 410 -7.86 1.71 33.83
N ASN A 411 -7.79 2.98 34.25
CA ASN A 411 -8.10 3.37 35.63
C ASN A 411 -9.56 3.09 35.98
N THR A 412 -10.50 3.33 35.07
CA THR A 412 -11.93 3.07 35.31
C THR A 412 -12.18 1.58 35.55
N ILE A 413 -11.57 0.70 34.73
CA ILE A 413 -11.68 -0.74 34.91
C ILE A 413 -10.99 -1.19 36.21
N GLN A 414 -9.76 -0.75 36.44
CA GLN A 414 -8.96 -1.15 37.60
C GLN A 414 -9.57 -0.70 38.93
N ASN A 415 -10.17 0.50 38.99
CA ASN A 415 -10.85 1.00 40.19
C ASN A 415 -12.15 0.24 40.49
N GLY A 416 -12.79 -0.33 39.47
CA GLY A 416 -13.98 -1.15 39.62
C GLY A 416 -13.70 -2.65 39.86
N ALA A 417 -12.44 -3.08 39.75
CA ALA A 417 -12.05 -4.47 39.95
C ALA A 417 -11.94 -4.82 41.44
N ALA A 418 -12.38 -6.02 41.80
CA ALA A 418 -12.27 -6.52 43.18
C ALA A 418 -10.82 -6.84 43.60
N ASN A 419 -9.94 -7.07 42.62
CA ASN A 419 -8.54 -7.40 42.81
C ASN A 419 -7.66 -6.54 41.90
N THR A 420 -6.38 -6.43 42.26
CA THR A 420 -5.37 -5.86 41.37
C THR A 420 -5.22 -6.74 40.13
N LEU A 421 -5.36 -6.14 38.95
CA LEU A 421 -5.21 -6.84 37.68
C LEU A 421 -3.74 -6.81 37.25
N THR A 422 -3.28 -7.86 36.56
CA THR A 422 -1.93 -7.89 35.98
C THR A 422 -1.96 -7.36 34.54
N THR A 423 -0.80 -7.24 33.89
CA THR A 423 -0.68 -6.67 32.54
C THR A 423 0.19 -7.55 31.64
N TYR A 424 -0.11 -7.56 30.34
CA TYR A 424 0.53 -8.48 29.41
C TYR A 424 1.85 -7.91 28.87
N PRO A 425 2.98 -8.63 28.96
CA PRO A 425 4.26 -8.15 28.43
C PRO A 425 4.29 -7.96 26.91
N GLY A 426 3.35 -8.54 26.15
CA GLY A 426 3.19 -8.26 24.72
C GLY A 426 2.57 -6.90 24.42
N TYR A 427 1.92 -6.28 25.41
CA TYR A 427 1.37 -4.92 25.35
C TYR A 427 2.04 -4.07 26.44
N VAL A 428 3.35 -3.90 26.29
CA VAL A 428 4.18 -3.20 27.26
C VAL A 428 3.65 -1.79 27.55
N ASP A 429 3.50 -1.47 28.83
CA ASP A 429 3.14 -0.14 29.35
C ASP A 429 4.38 0.50 30.03
N PRO A 430 5.03 1.49 29.38
CA PRO A 430 6.15 2.22 29.95
C PRO A 430 5.82 3.02 31.21
N ALA A 431 4.53 3.25 31.51
CA ALA A 431 4.08 4.04 32.65
C ALA A 431 3.91 3.21 33.94
N LEU A 432 4.20 1.91 33.91
CA LEU A 432 4.13 1.06 35.11
C LEU A 432 5.22 1.46 36.12
N THR A 433 4.82 1.60 37.38
CA THR A 433 5.75 1.87 38.48
C THR A 433 6.52 0.62 38.92
N ASN A 434 5.89 -0.55 38.86
CA ASN A 434 6.47 -1.85 39.22
C ASN A 434 6.26 -2.88 38.08
N PRO A 435 6.91 -2.71 36.91
CA PRO A 435 6.64 -3.55 35.74
C PRO A 435 6.95 -5.04 35.98
N GLN A 436 8.00 -5.36 36.74
CA GLN A 436 8.38 -6.76 37.00
C GLN A 436 7.28 -7.57 37.68
N GLU A 437 6.71 -7.02 38.75
CA GLU A 437 5.62 -7.67 39.48
C GLU A 437 4.35 -7.73 38.63
N SER A 438 4.14 -6.70 37.80
CA SER A 438 2.97 -6.60 36.92
C SER A 438 3.00 -7.61 35.77
N TYR A 439 4.19 -7.92 35.23
CA TYR A 439 4.35 -8.85 34.10
C TYR A 439 4.58 -10.31 34.51
N TRP A 440 5.28 -10.57 35.61
CA TRP A 440 5.70 -11.94 36.00
C TRP A 440 5.10 -12.43 37.32
N GLY A 441 4.44 -11.54 38.08
CA GLY A 441 3.69 -11.87 39.29
C GLY A 441 4.41 -12.89 40.20
N PRO A 442 3.82 -14.07 40.46
CA PRO A 442 4.37 -15.05 41.39
C PRO A 442 5.71 -15.67 40.95
N ASN A 443 6.09 -15.56 39.66
CA ASN A 443 7.31 -16.17 39.13
C ASN A 443 8.54 -15.25 39.27
N ILE A 444 8.38 -14.02 39.77
CA ILE A 444 9.47 -13.03 39.83
C ILE A 444 10.63 -13.47 40.74
N ASP A 445 10.34 -14.14 41.86
CA ASP A 445 11.40 -14.56 42.79
C ASP A 445 12.24 -15.72 42.21
N THR A 446 11.61 -16.63 41.45
CA THR A 446 12.33 -17.65 40.69
C THR A 446 13.21 -17.01 39.62
N LEU A 447 12.70 -16.02 38.88
CA LEU A 447 13.48 -15.27 37.90
C LEU A 447 14.67 -14.53 38.54
N ARG A 448 14.48 -13.93 39.72
CA ARG A 448 15.57 -13.28 40.47
C ARG A 448 16.63 -14.28 40.94
N ALA A 449 16.22 -15.47 41.38
CA ALA A 449 17.15 -16.52 41.77
C ALA A 449 18.01 -16.99 40.58
N ILE A 450 17.38 -17.25 39.43
CA ILE A 450 18.08 -17.64 38.19
C ILE A 450 19.01 -16.51 37.71
N LYS A 451 18.56 -15.25 37.80
CA LYS A 451 19.35 -14.09 37.40
C LYS A 451 20.50 -13.76 38.36
N GLY A 452 20.39 -14.12 39.65
CA GLY A 452 21.44 -13.94 40.65
C GLY A 452 22.77 -14.62 40.30
N ASP A 453 22.73 -15.61 39.39
CA ASP A 453 23.89 -16.33 38.87
C ASP A 453 24.41 -15.78 37.51
N ILE A 454 23.75 -14.76 36.92
CA ILE A 454 24.05 -14.20 35.59
C ILE A 454 24.44 -12.71 35.70
N PRO A 455 25.63 -12.27 35.22
CA PRO A 455 26.00 -10.85 35.22
C PRO A 455 24.98 -9.96 34.48
N SER A 456 24.67 -8.78 35.01
CA SER A 456 23.64 -7.86 34.47
C SER A 456 24.11 -7.14 33.19
N LEU A 457 24.21 -7.88 32.08
CA LEU A 457 24.64 -7.37 30.77
C LEU A 457 23.49 -7.18 29.78
N TYR A 458 22.33 -7.76 30.05
CA TYR A 458 21.12 -7.52 29.27
C TYR A 458 20.32 -6.37 29.84
N SER A 459 19.87 -5.48 28.98
CA SER A 459 18.76 -4.62 29.33
C SER A 459 17.48 -5.41 29.19
N ALA A 460 16.60 -5.28 30.17
CA ALA A 460 15.20 -5.65 30.08
C ALA A 460 14.62 -5.40 31.45
N VAL A 461 13.76 -4.39 31.59
CA VAL A 461 12.61 -4.32 32.52
C VAL A 461 12.94 -4.50 34.03
N PHE A 462 14.21 -4.73 34.37
CA PHE A 462 14.70 -5.04 35.69
C PHE A 462 15.27 -3.82 36.43
N GLY A 463 15.44 -2.69 35.73
CA GLY A 463 15.90 -1.44 36.30
C GLY A 463 14.93 -0.31 36.00
N ILE A 464 13.89 -0.14 36.82
CA ILE A 464 13.21 1.16 36.94
C ILE A 464 13.38 1.64 38.38
N VAL A 465 13.66 2.94 38.48
CA VAL A 465 13.77 3.82 39.65
C VAL A 465 15.18 4.00 40.26
N ALA A 466 15.85 5.11 39.88
CA ALA A 466 16.07 6.29 40.74
C ALA A 466 17.23 7.18 40.24
N ALA A 467 16.95 8.43 39.84
CA ALA A 467 17.45 9.66 40.51
C ALA A 467 17.30 10.96 39.67
N MET A 468 16.42 11.85 40.15
CA MET A 468 16.62 13.29 40.43
C MET A 468 16.97 14.30 39.31
N SER A 469 15.91 15.05 38.93
CA SER A 469 15.73 16.51 38.89
C SER A 469 16.91 17.52 38.87
N LEU A 470 16.70 18.55 38.03
CA LEU A 470 16.94 20.02 38.16
C LEU A 470 17.94 20.69 37.19
N GLU A 471 17.42 21.75 36.55
CA GLU A 471 18.08 23.00 36.09
C GLU A 471 19.06 22.88 34.90
N MET A 472 19.22 23.82 33.96
CA MET A 472 18.67 25.15 33.70
C MET A 472 19.09 25.57 32.27
N HIS A 473 18.16 26.16 31.52
CA HIS A 473 18.31 27.37 30.69
C HIS A 473 19.64 27.73 29.95
N ARG A 474 19.43 27.99 28.63
CA ARG A 474 19.74 29.23 27.87
C ARG A 474 20.98 29.36 26.95
N LEU A 475 20.67 30.00 25.81
CA LEU A 475 21.45 30.84 24.88
C LEU A 475 22.37 30.14 23.84
N GLN A 476 22.02 30.14 22.55
CA GLN A 476 22.14 31.23 21.55
C GLN A 476 23.59 31.58 21.11
N SER A 477 23.89 31.14 19.89
CA SER A 477 24.36 31.97 18.74
C SER A 477 25.86 32.03 18.38
N ILE A 478 26.06 32.16 17.04
CA ILE A 478 27.18 32.83 16.31
C ILE A 478 28.40 31.91 16.02
N LEU A 479 28.95 31.73 14.80
CA LEU A 479 29.18 32.65 13.67
C LEU A 479 29.39 31.88 12.34
N CYS A 480 28.91 32.49 11.25
CA CYS A 480 29.33 32.24 9.87
C CYS A 480 30.83 32.50 9.60
N LEU A 481 31.25 32.03 8.42
CA LEU A 481 32.22 32.65 7.52
C LEU A 481 33.72 32.37 7.78
N VAL A 482 34.38 31.72 6.80
CA VAL A 482 35.51 32.27 6.01
C VAL A 482 35.92 31.26 4.92
N LEU A 483 35.67 31.69 3.66
CA LEU A 483 36.43 31.53 2.39
C LEU A 483 37.09 30.18 2.01
N HIS A 484 36.71 29.56 0.89
CA HIS A 484 37.11 29.83 -0.52
C HIS A 484 38.56 29.44 -0.90
N LEU A 485 38.67 28.69 -2.02
CA LEU A 485 39.82 28.39 -2.91
C LEU A 485 40.75 27.26 -2.39
N ALA A 486 41.18 26.24 -3.15
CA ALA A 486 41.36 25.98 -4.59
C ALA A 486 41.17 24.45 -4.82
N GLY A 487 40.78 23.89 -5.97
CA GLY A 487 41.13 24.18 -7.35
C GLY A 487 41.77 22.93 -8.00
N ALA A 488 40.99 22.23 -8.84
CA ALA A 488 41.37 21.54 -10.10
C ALA A 488 42.21 20.24 -10.01
N SER A 489 42.17 19.23 -10.91
CA SER A 489 41.46 18.93 -12.17
C SER A 489 41.54 17.42 -12.43
N LEU A 490 40.63 16.84 -13.23
CA LEU A 490 40.94 15.94 -14.35
C LEU A 490 39.65 15.64 -15.14
N ALA A 491 39.45 16.43 -16.20
CA ALA A 491 38.41 16.23 -17.19
C ALA A 491 38.95 15.36 -18.34
N VAL A 492 38.18 14.34 -18.74
CA VAL A 492 38.34 13.64 -20.01
C VAL A 492 37.50 14.39 -21.05
N SER A 493 38.10 14.71 -22.21
CA SER A 493 37.42 15.46 -23.27
C SER A 493 36.47 14.56 -24.07
N LEU A 494 35.17 14.83 -23.97
CA LEU A 494 34.17 14.51 -24.98
C LEU A 494 33.73 15.84 -25.60
N GLY A 495 33.52 15.87 -26.92
CA GLY A 495 33.24 17.11 -27.66
C GLY A 495 32.05 17.87 -27.07
N ASN A 496 32.27 19.13 -26.68
CA ASN A 496 31.24 20.04 -26.18
C ASN A 496 30.19 20.31 -27.27
N ARG A 497 29.12 19.52 -27.33
CA ARG A 497 27.84 20.02 -27.84
C ARG A 497 27.33 21.02 -26.81
N THR A 498 27.02 22.25 -27.24
CA THR A 498 26.42 23.28 -26.38
C THR A 498 25.09 22.77 -25.84
N ALA A 499 24.80 22.99 -24.55
CA ALA A 499 23.54 22.58 -23.94
C ALA A 499 22.34 23.08 -24.77
N PRO A 500 21.36 22.21 -25.08
CA PRO A 500 20.24 22.57 -25.94
C PRO A 500 19.38 23.65 -25.28
N LYS A 501 18.88 24.59 -26.07
CA LYS A 501 18.04 25.70 -25.60
C LYS A 501 16.74 25.76 -26.39
N ALA A 502 15.67 26.12 -25.69
CA ALA A 502 14.37 26.39 -26.28
C ALA A 502 13.83 27.70 -25.67
N THR A 503 13.44 28.65 -26.53
CA THR A 503 12.84 29.92 -26.11
C THR A 503 11.35 29.85 -26.31
N ILE A 504 10.62 29.65 -25.22
CA ILE A 504 9.15 29.65 -25.18
C ILE A 504 8.64 31.07 -24.95
N ILE A 505 7.31 31.27 -24.94
CA ILE A 505 6.69 32.59 -24.76
C ILE A 505 7.15 33.27 -23.45
N ASN A 506 7.27 32.51 -22.36
CA ASN A 506 7.63 33.06 -21.05
C ASN A 506 9.15 33.27 -20.83
N GLY A 507 10.02 32.67 -21.63
CA GLY A 507 11.48 32.75 -21.41
C GLY A 507 12.27 31.61 -22.05
N THR A 508 13.57 31.53 -21.74
CA THR A 508 14.47 30.51 -22.32
C THR A 508 14.80 29.42 -21.31
N TYR A 509 14.64 28.16 -21.72
CA TYR A 509 15.09 26.99 -20.98
C TYR A 509 16.34 26.38 -21.62
N GLU A 510 17.25 25.91 -20.77
CA GLU A 510 18.40 25.08 -21.13
C GLU A 510 18.11 23.64 -20.66
N GLY A 511 18.03 22.74 -21.63
CA GLY A 511 17.81 21.30 -21.41
C GLY A 511 19.12 20.53 -21.28
N ALA A 512 19.00 19.22 -21.11
CA ALA A 512 20.11 18.28 -21.11
C ALA A 512 20.23 17.57 -22.45
N HIS A 513 21.45 17.42 -22.95
CA HIS A 513 21.71 16.52 -24.07
C HIS A 513 21.87 15.09 -23.53
N LEU A 514 21.01 14.18 -23.96
CA LEU A 514 20.99 12.78 -23.56
C LEU A 514 21.85 11.98 -24.55
N SER A 515 23.15 11.88 -24.27
CA SER A 515 24.15 11.31 -25.19
C SER A 515 23.88 9.87 -25.61
N ASP A 516 23.33 9.06 -24.71
CA ASP A 516 23.08 7.63 -24.96
C ASP A 516 21.96 7.41 -25.99
N TRP A 517 21.10 8.42 -26.16
CA TRP A 517 19.95 8.39 -27.05
C TRP A 517 20.13 9.27 -28.29
N ASP A 518 21.12 10.17 -28.29
CA ASP A 518 21.27 11.29 -29.24
C ASP A 518 20.00 12.16 -29.29
N GLN A 519 19.57 12.60 -28.11
CA GLN A 519 18.33 13.35 -27.88
C GLN A 519 18.58 14.57 -26.99
N ASP A 520 17.63 15.50 -26.99
CA ASP A 520 17.60 16.65 -26.07
C ASP A 520 16.37 16.55 -25.17
N GLY A 521 16.56 16.64 -23.86
CA GLY A 521 15.51 16.60 -22.84
C GLY A 521 15.35 17.93 -22.11
N PHE A 522 14.12 18.40 -21.99
CA PHE A 522 13.73 19.57 -21.21
C PHE A 522 12.73 19.12 -20.15
N LEU A 523 13.20 18.96 -18.93
CA LEU A 523 12.49 18.31 -17.85
C LEU A 523 11.99 19.32 -16.82
N SER A 524 10.77 19.07 -16.34
CA SER A 524 10.08 19.76 -15.26
C SER A 524 9.89 21.26 -15.44
N MET A 525 9.49 21.68 -16.65
CA MET A 525 9.10 23.07 -16.91
C MET A 525 7.70 23.33 -16.37
N PRO A 526 7.43 24.41 -15.62
CA PRO A 526 6.07 24.73 -15.20
C PRO A 526 5.21 25.10 -16.43
N TYR A 527 3.99 24.54 -16.51
CA TYR A 527 2.99 24.95 -17.50
C TYR A 527 1.85 25.76 -16.88
N ALA A 528 1.75 25.76 -15.54
CA ALA A 528 0.76 26.47 -14.76
C ALA A 528 1.41 27.17 -13.56
N GLN A 529 0.68 28.12 -12.96
CA GLN A 529 1.04 28.63 -11.64
C GLN A 529 0.93 27.50 -10.59
N PRO A 530 1.80 27.49 -9.57
CA PRO A 530 1.73 26.50 -8.50
C PRO A 530 0.34 26.48 -7.84
N PRO A 531 -0.35 25.33 -7.77
CA PRO A 531 -1.72 25.24 -7.25
C PRO A 531 -1.76 25.21 -5.71
N ILE A 532 -0.99 26.10 -5.07
CA ILE A 532 -0.83 26.20 -3.61
C ILE A 532 -1.68 27.33 -3.04
N GLY A 533 -1.94 27.27 -1.73
CA GLY A 533 -2.68 28.32 -1.01
C GLY A 533 -4.04 28.60 -1.65
N GLU A 534 -4.28 29.84 -2.06
CA GLU A 534 -5.54 30.24 -2.70
C GLU A 534 -5.83 29.54 -4.04
N LEU A 535 -4.80 29.02 -4.72
CA LEU A 535 -4.96 28.26 -5.96
C LEU A 535 -5.24 26.77 -5.72
N ARG A 536 -5.14 26.30 -4.47
CA ARG A 536 -5.50 24.92 -4.11
C ARG A 536 -6.96 24.64 -4.44
N TYR A 537 -7.19 23.48 -5.06
CA TYR A 537 -8.47 23.00 -5.62
C TYR A 537 -9.07 23.85 -6.75
N ARG A 538 -8.46 24.96 -7.16
CA ARG A 538 -8.96 25.75 -8.29
C ARG A 538 -8.55 25.12 -9.60
N TRP A 539 -9.26 25.46 -10.67
CA TRP A 539 -8.72 25.28 -12.02
C TRP A 539 -7.33 25.92 -12.13
N PRO A 540 -6.39 25.25 -12.81
CA PRO A 540 -5.04 25.75 -12.95
C PRO A 540 -5.05 27.10 -13.66
N GLN A 541 -4.15 27.98 -13.24
CA GLN A 541 -3.99 29.28 -13.86
C GLN A 541 -2.78 29.27 -14.79
N PRO A 542 -2.88 29.80 -16.00
CA PRO A 542 -1.72 29.92 -16.89
C PRO A 542 -0.63 30.77 -16.25
N LEU A 543 0.61 30.53 -16.65
CA LEU A 543 1.74 31.37 -16.29
C LEU A 543 1.50 32.80 -16.84
N ASN A 544 1.40 33.77 -15.95
CA ASN A 544 1.16 35.17 -16.28
C ASN A 544 2.44 36.05 -16.21
N THR A 545 3.60 35.42 -15.98
CA THR A 545 4.89 36.10 -15.89
C THR A 545 5.88 35.54 -16.89
N SER A 546 6.77 36.41 -17.37
CA SER A 546 7.96 36.04 -18.12
C SER A 546 9.18 36.18 -17.21
N PHE A 547 10.27 35.48 -17.54
CA PHE A 547 11.52 35.56 -16.79
C PHE A 547 12.70 35.92 -17.69
N GLU A 548 13.64 36.68 -17.15
CA GLU A 548 14.89 37.02 -17.83
C GLU A 548 15.95 35.94 -17.62
N GLY A 549 16.86 35.82 -18.59
CA GLY A 549 17.94 34.84 -18.55
C GLY A 549 17.51 33.44 -18.98
N VAL A 550 18.26 32.44 -18.51
CA VAL A 550 18.11 31.03 -18.89
C VAL A 550 17.82 30.20 -17.64
N ARG A 551 16.72 29.45 -17.63
CA ARG A 551 16.37 28.49 -16.56
C ARG A 551 16.79 27.09 -16.98
N LYS A 552 17.30 26.29 -16.03
CA LYS A 552 17.62 24.89 -16.29
C LYS A 552 16.36 24.03 -16.27
N ALA A 553 16.26 23.11 -17.20
CA ALA A 553 15.23 22.08 -17.31
C ALA A 553 15.92 20.74 -17.58
N THR A 554 16.82 20.33 -16.68
CA THR A 554 17.72 19.18 -16.89
C THR A 554 17.35 17.95 -16.08
N GLU A 555 16.41 18.07 -15.14
CA GLU A 555 16.05 17.05 -14.15
C GLU A 555 14.54 17.05 -13.93
N TYR A 556 13.97 15.89 -13.59
CA TYR A 556 12.58 15.81 -13.14
C TYR A 556 12.42 16.54 -11.80
N GLY A 557 11.28 17.21 -11.62
CA GLY A 557 10.90 17.84 -10.36
C GLY A 557 9.90 17.00 -9.57
N TYR A 558 9.18 17.66 -8.67
CA TYR A 558 8.20 17.00 -7.81
C TYR A 558 7.06 16.35 -8.60
N SER A 559 6.67 15.17 -8.15
CA SER A 559 5.41 14.52 -8.51
C SER A 559 4.26 15.12 -7.71
N CYS A 560 3.05 15.04 -8.23
CA CYS A 560 1.88 15.53 -7.51
C CYS A 560 1.59 14.69 -6.27
N MET A 561 1.08 15.35 -5.22
CA MET A 561 0.68 14.73 -3.95
C MET A 561 -0.20 13.49 -4.17
N GLN A 562 0.25 12.36 -3.63
CA GLN A 562 -0.38 11.04 -3.72
C GLN A 562 0.09 10.14 -2.58
N TYR A 563 -0.65 9.08 -2.28
CA TYR A 563 -0.34 8.16 -1.18
C TYR A 563 0.37 6.89 -1.66
N GLY A 564 1.17 6.27 -0.80
CA GLY A 564 1.81 4.98 -1.07
C GLY A 564 2.86 5.02 -2.19
N SER A 565 3.61 6.11 -2.32
CA SER A 565 4.61 6.34 -3.36
C SER A 565 5.96 6.72 -2.78
N ASP A 566 7.03 6.32 -3.46
CA ASP A 566 8.43 6.69 -3.14
C ASP A 566 8.93 7.92 -3.95
N PHE A 567 8.06 8.58 -4.72
CA PHE A 567 8.44 9.80 -5.46
C PHE A 567 8.60 11.00 -4.52
N ASP A 568 9.42 11.98 -4.93
CA ASP A 568 9.44 13.29 -4.27
C ASP A 568 8.13 14.03 -4.59
N LEU A 569 7.35 14.37 -3.55
CA LEU A 569 6.00 14.93 -3.69
C LEU A 569 5.94 16.43 -3.35
N SER A 570 5.11 17.18 -4.07
CA SER A 570 4.69 18.54 -3.70
C SER A 570 3.35 18.90 -4.36
N GLU A 571 2.63 19.87 -3.82
CA GLU A 571 1.54 20.56 -4.52
C GLU A 571 2.05 21.40 -5.69
N ASP A 572 3.29 21.92 -5.64
CA ASP A 572 3.93 22.59 -6.77
C ASP A 572 4.47 21.57 -7.78
N CYS A 573 3.54 20.87 -8.44
CA CYS A 573 3.84 19.73 -9.31
C CYS A 573 3.41 19.91 -10.77
N LEU A 574 2.78 21.02 -11.15
CA LEU A 574 2.21 21.22 -12.50
C LEU A 574 3.29 21.53 -13.55
N THR A 575 4.05 20.50 -13.88
CA THR A 575 5.20 20.55 -14.77
C THR A 575 5.05 19.65 -15.99
N ILE A 576 5.75 20.01 -17.05
CA ILE A 576 5.75 19.34 -18.35
C ILE A 576 7.20 19.04 -18.77
N ASN A 577 7.37 17.88 -19.39
CA ASN A 577 8.65 17.40 -19.93
C ASN A 577 8.55 17.31 -21.46
N VAL A 578 9.62 17.66 -22.16
CA VAL A 578 9.74 17.54 -23.62
C VAL A 578 11.02 16.80 -23.96
N VAL A 579 10.92 15.74 -24.75
CA VAL A 579 12.06 14.99 -25.30
C VAL A 579 11.99 15.01 -26.83
N ARG A 580 13.11 15.31 -27.48
CA ARG A 580 13.20 15.39 -28.95
C ARG A 580 14.53 14.83 -29.45
N PRO A 581 14.63 14.47 -30.75
CA PRO A 581 15.92 14.17 -31.37
C PRO A 581 16.90 15.35 -31.26
N ALA A 582 18.19 15.06 -31.08
CA ALA A 582 19.19 16.10 -30.98
C ALA A 582 19.34 16.89 -32.30
N GLY A 583 19.56 18.19 -32.18
CA GLY A 583 19.76 19.07 -33.35
C GLY A 583 18.47 19.52 -34.05
N VAL A 584 17.30 19.13 -33.54
CA VAL A 584 16.00 19.63 -34.00
C VAL A 584 15.91 21.15 -33.81
N SER A 585 15.52 21.84 -34.87
CA SER A 585 15.28 23.28 -34.91
C SER A 585 13.80 23.61 -34.62
N ALA A 586 13.52 24.86 -34.25
CA ALA A 586 12.13 25.30 -34.04
C ALA A 586 11.27 25.26 -35.32
N ASP A 587 11.88 25.22 -36.51
CA ASP A 587 11.18 25.26 -37.80
C ASP A 587 10.91 23.86 -38.39
N ASP A 588 11.30 22.78 -37.69
CA ASP A 588 11.22 21.41 -38.22
C ASP A 588 9.77 20.87 -38.29
N ASN A 589 8.83 21.45 -37.53
CA ASN A 589 7.39 21.13 -37.56
C ASN A 589 7.07 19.63 -37.41
N LEU A 590 7.71 18.98 -36.45
CA LEU A 590 7.58 17.55 -36.17
C LEU A 590 6.23 17.20 -35.54
N PRO A 591 5.66 16.01 -35.81
CA PRO A 591 4.54 15.49 -35.02
C PRO A 591 4.84 15.46 -33.51
N VAL A 592 3.80 15.66 -32.69
CA VAL A 592 3.92 15.72 -31.24
C VAL A 592 3.12 14.56 -30.62
N LEU A 593 3.77 13.74 -29.82
CA LEU A 593 3.15 12.65 -29.05
C LEU A 593 3.08 13.04 -27.57
N VAL A 594 1.88 13.07 -27.00
CA VAL A 594 1.66 13.58 -25.63
C VAL A 594 1.17 12.47 -24.72
N TRP A 595 1.99 12.11 -23.73
CA TRP A 595 1.69 11.12 -22.71
C TRP A 595 0.90 11.71 -21.53
N ILE A 596 -0.23 11.08 -21.20
CA ILE A 596 -1.01 11.29 -19.98
C ILE A 596 -1.01 9.97 -19.20
N TYR A 597 -0.37 9.95 -18.04
CA TYR A 597 -0.22 8.72 -17.24
C TYR A 597 -1.54 8.26 -16.59
N GLY A 598 -1.59 6.97 -16.23
CA GLY A 598 -2.70 6.31 -15.54
C GLY A 598 -2.67 6.44 -14.02
N GLY A 599 -3.08 5.39 -13.28
CA GLY A 599 -3.03 5.37 -11.81
C GLY A 599 -4.33 5.78 -11.11
N GLY A 600 -5.48 5.53 -11.74
CA GLY A 600 -6.80 5.66 -11.12
C GLY A 600 -7.18 7.08 -10.69
N LEU A 601 -6.47 8.11 -11.20
CA LEU A 601 -6.60 9.52 -10.81
C LEU A 601 -6.17 9.85 -9.37
N TYR A 602 -5.59 8.89 -8.63
CA TYR A 602 -5.09 9.09 -7.26
C TYR A 602 -3.58 8.81 -7.11
N ALA A 603 -2.95 8.19 -8.11
CA ALA A 603 -1.51 7.93 -8.15
C ALA A 603 -0.95 8.11 -9.58
N GLY A 604 0.37 8.17 -9.72
CA GLY A 604 1.09 8.29 -11.00
C GLY A 604 2.06 9.47 -11.05
N SER A 605 3.08 9.37 -11.90
CA SER A 605 4.09 10.41 -12.10
C SER A 605 4.74 10.32 -13.47
N THR A 606 5.10 11.47 -14.06
CA THR A 606 5.98 11.50 -15.25
C THR A 606 7.43 11.12 -14.96
N ALA A 607 7.84 11.08 -13.69
CA ALA A 607 9.17 10.67 -13.26
C ALA A 607 9.31 9.14 -13.15
N ASP A 608 8.23 8.37 -13.36
CA ASP A 608 8.29 6.92 -13.37
C ASP A 608 9.21 6.43 -14.50
N PRO A 609 10.27 5.65 -14.20
CA PRO A 609 11.18 5.13 -15.22
C PRO A 609 10.50 4.29 -16.30
N GLN A 610 9.31 3.74 -16.04
CA GLN A 610 8.52 3.00 -17.03
C GLN A 610 8.06 3.88 -18.19
N TYR A 611 7.91 5.19 -17.97
CA TYR A 611 7.44 6.16 -18.97
C TYR A 611 8.57 6.95 -19.64
N ASN A 612 9.79 6.41 -19.70
CA ASN A 612 10.91 7.12 -20.33
C ASN A 612 10.66 7.34 -21.83
N LEU A 613 10.31 8.58 -22.19
CA LEU A 613 9.99 8.99 -23.57
C LEU A 613 11.15 8.76 -24.55
N SER A 614 12.39 8.65 -24.06
CA SER A 614 13.56 8.46 -24.94
C SER A 614 13.45 7.20 -25.79
N GLY A 615 12.81 6.15 -25.27
CA GLY A 615 12.60 4.89 -25.99
C GLY A 615 11.74 5.04 -27.25
N ILE A 616 10.56 5.66 -27.14
CA ILE A 616 9.67 5.87 -28.30
C ILE A 616 10.22 6.93 -29.27
N VAL A 617 10.88 7.98 -28.76
CA VAL A 617 11.58 8.96 -29.61
C VAL A 617 12.69 8.29 -30.40
N LYS A 618 13.40 7.32 -29.81
CA LYS A 618 14.44 6.56 -30.50
C LYS A 618 13.87 5.78 -31.69
N VAL A 619 12.71 5.14 -31.54
CA VAL A 619 12.04 4.46 -32.66
C VAL A 619 11.73 5.44 -33.79
N SER A 620 11.29 6.66 -33.46
CA SER A 620 11.02 7.70 -34.46
C SER A 620 12.28 8.12 -35.24
N GLN A 621 13.44 8.20 -34.56
CA GLN A 621 14.73 8.50 -35.17
C GLN A 621 15.17 7.36 -36.09
N GLU A 622 15.02 6.10 -35.65
CA GLU A 622 15.36 4.91 -36.43
C GLU A 622 14.50 4.78 -37.69
N LEU A 623 13.23 5.21 -37.63
CA LEU A 623 12.32 5.24 -38.77
C LEU A 623 12.58 6.38 -39.75
N GLY A 624 13.43 7.37 -39.43
CA GLY A 624 13.53 8.60 -40.23
C GLY A 624 12.27 9.46 -40.16
N ARG A 625 11.42 9.24 -39.15
CA ARG A 625 10.14 9.94 -38.92
C ARG A 625 10.14 10.60 -37.55
N PRO A 626 11.02 11.59 -37.32
CA PRO A 626 11.26 12.13 -35.98
C PRO A 626 9.99 12.75 -35.38
N VAL A 627 9.76 12.49 -34.09
CA VAL A 627 8.67 13.10 -33.31
C VAL A 627 9.20 13.82 -32.08
N VAL A 628 8.43 14.79 -31.58
CA VAL A 628 8.62 15.39 -30.26
C VAL A 628 7.70 14.69 -29.28
N ALA A 629 8.24 14.14 -28.19
CA ALA A 629 7.45 13.49 -27.16
C ALA A 629 7.31 14.41 -25.94
N VAL A 630 6.12 14.42 -25.33
CA VAL A 630 5.76 15.30 -24.22
C VAL A 630 5.08 14.48 -23.14
N SER A 631 5.31 14.79 -21.86
CA SER A 631 4.56 14.23 -20.73
C SER A 631 4.27 15.31 -19.71
N MET A 632 3.10 15.29 -19.05
CA MET A 632 2.76 16.27 -18.01
C MET A 632 2.30 15.63 -16.70
N ASN A 633 2.66 16.25 -15.58
CA ASN A 633 2.02 16.02 -14.29
C ASN A 633 0.65 16.69 -14.23
N TYR A 634 -0.31 16.09 -13.54
CA TYR A 634 -1.61 16.66 -13.22
C TYR A 634 -2.01 16.28 -11.78
N ARG A 635 -2.79 17.13 -11.09
CA ARG A 635 -3.16 16.87 -9.69
C ARG A 635 -4.02 15.61 -9.57
N LEU A 636 -3.81 14.88 -8.48
CA LEU A 636 -4.41 13.59 -8.17
C LEU A 636 -5.24 13.64 -6.88
N GLY A 637 -6.07 12.62 -6.64
CA GLY A 637 -6.82 12.43 -5.41
C GLY A 637 -7.58 13.68 -4.98
N MET A 638 -7.57 14.00 -3.68
CA MET A 638 -8.25 15.21 -3.20
C MET A 638 -7.67 16.51 -3.76
N TYR A 639 -6.40 16.55 -4.18
CA TYR A 639 -5.78 17.77 -4.69
C TYR A 639 -6.31 18.14 -6.08
N GLY A 640 -6.63 17.15 -6.91
CA GLY A 640 -7.16 17.35 -8.27
C GLY A 640 -8.67 17.15 -8.39
N PHE A 641 -9.28 16.37 -7.51
CA PHE A 641 -10.64 15.88 -7.67
C PHE A 641 -11.51 16.03 -6.42
N LEU A 642 -11.11 16.84 -5.43
CA LEU A 642 -12.02 17.17 -4.33
C LEU A 642 -13.23 17.96 -4.88
N GLN A 643 -14.43 17.45 -4.60
CA GLN A 643 -15.69 18.04 -5.05
C GLN A 643 -16.59 18.36 -3.87
N ASN A 644 -17.20 19.54 -3.90
CA ASN A 644 -18.35 19.87 -3.06
C ASN A 644 -19.21 20.95 -3.74
N ALA A 645 -20.33 21.30 -3.13
CA ALA A 645 -21.23 22.33 -3.67
C ALA A 645 -20.56 23.72 -3.82
N ALA A 646 -19.62 24.08 -2.95
CA ALA A 646 -18.94 25.38 -3.00
C ALA A 646 -17.93 25.45 -4.16
N LEU A 647 -17.13 24.41 -4.39
CA LEU A 647 -16.21 24.32 -5.51
C LEU A 647 -16.93 24.19 -6.85
N LEU A 648 -18.05 23.45 -6.90
CA LEU A 648 -18.89 23.41 -8.09
C LEU A 648 -19.42 24.81 -8.42
N ALA A 649 -19.96 25.53 -7.43
CA ALA A 649 -20.45 26.90 -7.63
C ALA A 649 -19.33 27.90 -7.98
N GLU A 650 -18.11 27.65 -7.53
CA GLU A 650 -16.92 28.43 -7.89
C GLU A 650 -16.44 28.16 -9.33
N GLY A 651 -16.86 27.04 -9.93
CA GLY A 651 -16.34 26.58 -11.23
C GLY A 651 -14.95 25.95 -11.11
N SER A 652 -14.67 25.26 -10.00
CA SER A 652 -13.36 24.68 -9.68
C SER A 652 -13.35 23.14 -9.66
N SER A 653 -14.47 22.51 -10.03
CA SER A 653 -14.60 21.05 -10.14
C SER A 653 -13.65 20.44 -11.17
N ASN A 654 -13.25 19.19 -11.00
CA ASN A 654 -12.44 18.44 -11.98
C ASN A 654 -11.04 19.04 -12.23
N ALA A 655 -10.46 19.73 -11.25
CA ALA A 655 -9.22 20.49 -11.40
C ALA A 655 -8.07 19.67 -12.05
N GLY A 656 -7.93 18.38 -11.72
CA GLY A 656 -6.93 17.49 -12.33
C GLY A 656 -7.13 17.24 -13.84
N LEU A 657 -8.38 17.24 -14.34
CA LEU A 657 -8.64 17.19 -15.79
C LEU A 657 -8.32 18.53 -16.46
N LEU A 658 -8.57 19.64 -15.76
CA LEU A 658 -8.26 20.97 -16.27
C LEU A 658 -6.76 21.28 -16.24
N ASP A 659 -5.99 20.65 -15.36
CA ASP A 659 -4.51 20.62 -15.40
C ASP A 659 -4.03 20.07 -16.74
N GLN A 660 -4.53 18.91 -17.13
CA GLN A 660 -4.22 18.29 -18.43
C GLN A 660 -4.65 19.21 -19.58
N ARG A 661 -5.86 19.79 -19.52
CA ARG A 661 -6.36 20.71 -20.57
C ARG A 661 -5.46 21.94 -20.71
N LEU A 662 -5.04 22.54 -19.60
CA LEU A 662 -4.14 23.70 -19.63
C LEU A 662 -2.75 23.32 -20.17
N ALA A 663 -2.22 22.15 -19.82
CA ALA A 663 -0.98 21.66 -20.40
C ALA A 663 -1.10 21.45 -21.92
N LEU A 664 -2.25 21.00 -22.43
CA LEU A 664 -2.51 20.94 -23.88
C LEU A 664 -2.52 22.33 -24.53
N HIS A 665 -3.09 23.34 -23.88
CA HIS A 665 -2.98 24.73 -24.35
C HIS A 665 -1.53 25.23 -24.32
N TRP A 666 -0.76 24.90 -23.27
CA TRP A 666 0.67 25.22 -23.21
C TRP A 666 1.45 24.61 -24.39
N ILE A 667 1.13 23.36 -24.78
CA ILE A 667 1.72 22.71 -25.95
C ILE A 667 1.38 23.50 -27.21
N GLN A 668 0.11 23.87 -27.42
CA GLN A 668 -0.31 24.67 -28.58
C GLN A 668 0.48 26.00 -28.68
N GLU A 669 0.76 26.62 -27.55
CA GLU A 669 1.46 27.90 -27.48
C GLU A 669 2.98 27.79 -27.64
N ASN A 670 3.60 26.71 -27.15
CA ASN A 670 5.04 26.66 -26.91
C ASN A 670 5.78 25.53 -27.64
N ILE A 671 5.11 24.49 -28.12
CA ILE A 671 5.82 23.28 -28.62
C ILE A 671 6.67 23.55 -29.87
N ALA A 672 6.32 24.59 -30.64
CA ALA A 672 7.11 25.04 -31.78
C ALA A 672 8.55 25.44 -31.39
N ALA A 673 8.78 25.98 -30.19
CA ALA A 673 10.13 26.28 -29.70
C ALA A 673 11.01 25.02 -29.56
N PHE A 674 10.38 23.86 -29.44
CA PHE A 674 11.03 22.55 -29.36
C PHE A 674 11.07 21.84 -30.73
N GLY A 675 10.52 22.44 -31.79
CA GLY A 675 10.45 21.89 -33.14
C GLY A 675 9.20 21.08 -33.45
N GLY A 676 8.21 21.05 -32.54
CA GLY A 676 6.93 20.37 -32.77
C GLY A 676 5.92 21.25 -33.53
N ASP A 677 5.06 20.64 -34.36
CA ASP A 677 3.91 21.29 -34.98
C ASP A 677 2.69 21.17 -34.04
N PRO A 678 2.17 22.28 -33.48
CA PRO A 678 1.01 22.25 -32.57
C PRO A 678 -0.26 21.71 -33.24
N ARG A 679 -0.34 21.68 -34.58
CA ARG A 679 -1.48 21.10 -35.31
C ARG A 679 -1.34 19.59 -35.51
N ARG A 680 -0.21 19.00 -35.14
CA ARG A 680 0.09 17.56 -35.29
C ARG A 680 0.25 16.86 -33.94
N VAL A 681 -0.60 17.21 -32.98
CA VAL A 681 -0.61 16.63 -31.64
C VAL A 681 -1.47 15.36 -31.60
N VAL A 682 -0.89 14.25 -31.15
CA VAL A 682 -1.61 13.00 -30.85
C VAL A 682 -1.47 12.71 -29.36
N LEU A 683 -2.60 12.48 -28.70
CA LEU A 683 -2.63 12.11 -27.30
C LEU A 683 -2.37 10.61 -27.14
N TRP A 684 -1.71 10.22 -26.07
CA TRP A 684 -1.40 8.84 -25.72
C TRP A 684 -1.56 8.68 -24.22
N GLY A 685 -2.34 7.71 -23.79
CA GLY A 685 -2.56 7.48 -22.37
C GLY A 685 -2.96 6.04 -22.10
N GLU A 686 -2.76 5.64 -20.85
CA GLU A 686 -3.12 4.31 -20.34
C GLU A 686 -4.03 4.43 -19.12
N SER A 687 -4.99 3.51 -18.97
CA SER A 687 -5.88 3.44 -17.81
C SER A 687 -6.62 4.77 -17.58
N ALA A 688 -6.49 5.36 -16.39
CA ALA A 688 -7.02 6.68 -16.06
C ALA A 688 -6.56 7.78 -17.04
N GLY A 689 -5.37 7.66 -17.64
CA GLY A 689 -4.88 8.57 -18.68
C GLY A 689 -5.66 8.43 -20.00
N ALA A 690 -5.95 7.19 -20.43
CA ALA A 690 -6.83 6.93 -21.57
C ALA A 690 -8.28 7.39 -21.29
N GLN A 691 -8.78 7.16 -20.07
CA GLN A 691 -10.08 7.67 -19.63
C GLN A 691 -10.11 9.21 -19.61
N SER A 692 -9.03 9.85 -19.16
CA SER A 692 -8.82 11.30 -19.23
C SER A 692 -8.88 11.82 -20.67
N ILE A 693 -8.22 11.15 -21.62
CA ILE A 693 -8.31 11.51 -23.04
C ILE A 693 -9.77 11.39 -23.52
N ALA A 694 -10.47 10.31 -23.16
CA ALA A 694 -11.89 10.18 -23.48
C ALA A 694 -12.70 11.36 -22.92
N TYR A 695 -12.49 11.77 -21.65
CA TYR A 695 -13.13 12.97 -21.10
C TYR A 695 -12.83 14.24 -21.91
N HIS A 696 -11.59 14.44 -22.38
CA HIS A 696 -11.24 15.57 -23.24
C HIS A 696 -11.94 15.54 -24.61
N MET A 697 -12.28 14.36 -25.13
CA MET A 697 -13.07 14.22 -26.36
C MET A 697 -14.54 14.57 -26.16
N PHE A 698 -15.09 14.34 -24.96
CA PHE A 698 -16.47 14.72 -24.58
C PHE A 698 -16.58 16.13 -23.99
N ALA A 699 -15.45 16.76 -23.66
CA ALA A 699 -15.40 18.04 -23.00
C ALA A 699 -16.22 19.11 -23.74
N TYR A 700 -16.97 19.92 -22.98
CA TYR A 700 -17.77 21.03 -23.52
C TYR A 700 -18.71 20.60 -24.66
N ASP A 701 -19.43 19.50 -24.48
CA ASP A 701 -20.32 18.91 -25.49
C ASP A 701 -19.60 18.51 -26.80
N GLY A 702 -18.31 18.18 -26.73
CA GLY A 702 -17.49 17.82 -27.89
C GLY A 702 -16.98 19.03 -28.69
N ARG A 703 -16.76 20.18 -28.03
CA ARG A 703 -16.15 21.35 -28.66
C ARG A 703 -14.71 21.05 -29.04
N ASP A 704 -14.43 21.11 -30.34
CA ASP A 704 -13.08 20.95 -30.86
C ASP A 704 -12.31 22.28 -30.77
N ASP A 705 -11.44 22.37 -29.77
CA ASP A 705 -10.54 23.51 -29.54
C ASP A 705 -9.23 23.40 -30.35
N GLY A 706 -9.10 22.38 -31.22
CA GLY A 706 -7.90 22.15 -32.05
C GLY A 706 -6.68 21.67 -31.26
N LEU A 707 -6.87 21.11 -30.06
CA LEU A 707 -5.78 20.73 -29.16
C LEU A 707 -5.05 19.45 -29.56
N PHE A 708 -5.72 18.56 -30.29
CA PHE A 708 -5.20 17.28 -30.75
C PHE A 708 -5.93 16.82 -32.02
N ARG A 709 -5.27 15.99 -32.83
CA ARG A 709 -5.80 15.47 -34.11
C ARG A 709 -5.98 13.96 -34.13
N GLY A 710 -5.62 13.26 -33.05
CA GLY A 710 -5.67 11.80 -32.92
C GLY A 710 -5.41 11.38 -31.48
N ALA A 711 -5.79 10.16 -31.13
CA ALA A 711 -5.54 9.60 -29.81
C ALA A 711 -5.17 8.12 -29.84
N ILE A 712 -4.25 7.75 -28.95
CA ILE A 712 -3.86 6.39 -28.61
C ILE A 712 -4.41 6.10 -27.20
N LEU A 713 -5.37 5.18 -27.11
CA LEU A 713 -6.07 4.83 -25.87
C LEU A 713 -5.72 3.40 -25.48
N GLU A 714 -4.83 3.25 -24.50
CA GLU A 714 -4.43 1.96 -23.95
C GLU A 714 -5.28 1.65 -22.71
N SER A 715 -6.04 0.56 -22.73
CA SER A 715 -6.77 0.05 -21.57
C SER A 715 -7.68 1.10 -20.94
N GLY A 716 -8.52 1.76 -21.74
CA GLY A 716 -9.38 2.82 -21.24
C GLY A 716 -10.37 3.37 -22.26
N GLY A 717 -11.44 3.95 -21.72
CA GLY A 717 -12.53 4.49 -22.50
C GLY A 717 -13.59 5.13 -21.61
N PRO A 718 -14.69 5.62 -22.20
CA PRO A 718 -15.73 6.36 -21.49
C PRO A 718 -16.69 5.47 -20.68
N THR A 719 -16.67 4.16 -20.86
CA THR A 719 -17.48 3.19 -20.10
C THR A 719 -16.58 2.58 -19.03
N GLY A 720 -17.01 2.61 -17.76
CA GLY A 720 -16.19 2.18 -16.62
C GLY A 720 -15.34 3.31 -15.98
N ALA A 721 -15.26 4.48 -16.63
CA ALA A 721 -14.68 5.68 -16.05
C ALA A 721 -15.68 6.30 -15.05
N GLN A 722 -15.32 6.30 -13.77
CA GLN A 722 -16.22 6.72 -12.69
C GLN A 722 -16.48 8.22 -12.75
N VAL A 723 -17.75 8.61 -12.84
CA VAL A 723 -18.20 9.98 -12.68
C VAL A 723 -19.25 9.98 -11.59
N GLU A 724 -18.93 10.56 -10.44
CA GLU A 724 -19.79 10.52 -9.26
C GLU A 724 -20.73 11.71 -9.22
N SER A 725 -21.78 11.60 -8.40
CA SER A 725 -22.59 12.76 -8.03
C SER A 725 -21.95 13.55 -6.90
N LEU A 726 -22.31 14.83 -6.75
CA LEU A 726 -21.87 15.62 -5.58
C LEU A 726 -22.23 14.96 -4.24
N GLY A 727 -23.37 14.25 -4.18
CA GLY A 727 -23.85 13.60 -2.96
C GLY A 727 -22.88 12.55 -2.42
N TRP A 728 -22.18 11.85 -3.32
CA TRP A 728 -21.18 10.83 -2.98
C TRP A 728 -20.06 11.39 -2.10
N TYR A 729 -19.63 12.63 -2.37
CA TYR A 729 -18.49 13.25 -1.71
C TYR A 729 -18.81 13.95 -0.39
N ASN A 730 -20.10 14.13 -0.05
CA ASN A 730 -20.50 14.92 1.10
C ASN A 730 -19.82 14.42 2.38
N THR A 731 -20.01 13.14 2.73
CA THR A 731 -19.44 12.56 3.96
C THR A 731 -17.91 12.64 3.98
N ALA A 732 -17.25 12.35 2.86
CA ALA A 732 -15.80 12.41 2.79
C ALA A 732 -15.27 13.85 2.95
N PHE A 733 -15.95 14.84 2.36
CA PHE A 733 -15.62 16.25 2.51
C PHE A 733 -15.83 16.73 3.96
N GLU A 734 -16.93 16.32 4.61
CA GLU A 734 -17.17 16.62 6.02
C GLU A 734 -16.10 16.02 6.94
N ASN A 735 -15.71 14.76 6.70
CA ASN A 735 -14.66 14.10 7.47
C ASN A 735 -13.31 14.80 7.29
N LEU A 736 -12.91 15.07 6.05
CA LEU A 736 -11.67 15.80 5.76
C LEU A 736 -11.64 17.15 6.49
N THR A 737 -12.70 17.94 6.36
CA THR A 737 -12.79 19.25 7.01
C THR A 737 -12.79 19.16 8.54
N ARG A 738 -13.37 18.11 9.14
CA ARG A 738 -13.27 17.86 10.59
C ARG A 738 -11.83 17.54 10.99
N THR A 739 -11.18 16.63 10.28
CA THR A 739 -9.82 16.17 10.56
C THR A 739 -8.82 17.32 10.60
N VAL A 740 -8.93 18.28 9.69
CA VAL A 740 -7.98 19.42 9.60
C VAL A 740 -8.48 20.69 10.30
N GLY A 741 -9.53 20.60 11.13
CA GLY A 741 -10.02 21.73 11.92
C GLY A 741 -10.79 22.80 11.12
N CYS A 742 -11.21 22.48 9.90
CA CYS A 742 -12.03 23.33 9.03
C CYS A 742 -13.54 23.09 9.18
N TRP A 743 -13.96 22.39 10.24
CA TRP A 743 -15.36 22.10 10.56
C TRP A 743 -15.88 22.93 11.74
N GLY A 744 -17.19 23.19 11.80
CA GLY A 744 -17.85 23.95 12.88
C GLY A 744 -18.92 24.91 12.35
N ASP A 745 -19.07 26.07 12.99
CA ASP A 745 -20.01 27.14 12.63
C ASP A 745 -19.68 27.86 11.30
N MET A 746 -18.64 27.41 10.59
CA MET A 746 -18.24 27.93 9.28
C MET A 746 -19.31 27.62 8.22
N LYS A 747 -19.64 28.61 7.38
CA LYS A 747 -20.49 28.37 6.21
C LYS A 747 -19.75 27.44 5.24
N PRO A 748 -20.46 26.65 4.41
CA PRO A 748 -19.82 25.74 3.45
C PRO A 748 -18.73 26.38 2.57
N GLY A 749 -18.92 27.62 2.12
CA GLY A 749 -17.91 28.36 1.35
C GLY A 749 -16.64 28.71 2.16
N ASP A 750 -16.79 28.98 3.46
CA ASP A 750 -15.67 29.32 4.35
C ASP A 750 -14.81 28.09 4.65
N ARG A 751 -15.37 26.88 4.53
CA ARG A 751 -14.63 25.61 4.73
C ARG A 751 -13.59 25.37 3.65
N ILE A 752 -13.89 25.73 2.39
CA ILE A 752 -12.90 25.66 1.30
C ILE A 752 -11.78 26.68 1.51
N ALA A 753 -12.11 27.91 1.91
CA ALA A 753 -11.10 28.91 2.25
C ALA A 753 -10.20 28.44 3.40
N CYS A 754 -10.78 27.78 4.42
CA CYS A 754 -10.00 27.15 5.48
C CYS A 754 -9.08 26.05 4.92
N LEU A 755 -9.60 25.12 4.11
CA LEU A 755 -8.78 24.05 3.51
C LEU A 755 -7.63 24.58 2.65
N ARG A 756 -7.79 25.74 1.98
CA ARG A 756 -6.72 26.42 1.23
C ARG A 756 -5.64 27.01 2.14
N GLY A 757 -5.98 27.31 3.39
CA GLY A 757 -5.06 27.83 4.40
C GLY A 757 -4.33 26.76 5.23
N VAL A 758 -4.71 25.49 5.13
CA VAL A 758 -4.02 24.38 5.82
C VAL A 758 -2.64 24.14 5.19
N ASP A 759 -1.62 23.85 6.00
CA ASP A 759 -0.31 23.50 5.45
C ASP A 759 -0.34 22.14 4.73
N GLU A 760 0.53 21.97 3.73
CA GLU A 760 0.59 20.78 2.86
C GLU A 760 0.76 19.49 3.69
N THR A 761 1.63 19.49 4.71
CA THR A 761 1.91 18.34 5.56
C THR A 761 0.69 17.91 6.36
N THR A 762 0.00 18.85 7.01
CA THR A 762 -1.23 18.58 7.78
C THR A 762 -2.35 18.08 6.86
N LEU A 763 -2.52 18.72 5.70
CA LEU A 763 -3.55 18.31 4.74
C LEU A 763 -3.26 16.91 4.19
N PHE A 764 -2.00 16.59 3.86
CA PHE A 764 -1.60 15.27 3.40
C PHE A 764 -1.82 14.20 4.47
N ALA A 765 -1.46 14.49 5.73
CA ALA A 765 -1.65 13.59 6.87
C ALA A 765 -3.12 13.26 7.16
N ALA A 766 -4.08 14.06 6.67
CA ALA A 766 -5.51 13.79 6.84
C ALA A 766 -6.00 12.54 6.09
N HIS A 767 -5.26 12.11 5.06
CA HIS A 767 -5.42 10.82 4.35
C HIS A 767 -6.87 10.33 4.18
N PRO A 768 -7.73 11.07 3.44
CA PRO A 768 -9.13 10.69 3.26
C PRO A 768 -9.24 9.32 2.56
N SER A 769 -10.15 8.48 3.05
CA SER A 769 -10.31 7.09 2.60
C SER A 769 -11.09 6.92 1.29
N VAL A 770 -11.68 8.00 0.76
CA VAL A 770 -12.43 7.95 -0.52
C VAL A 770 -11.49 8.20 -1.69
N VAL A 771 -11.72 7.48 -2.79
CA VAL A 771 -11.16 7.85 -4.10
C VAL A 771 -11.98 9.00 -4.66
N TRP A 772 -11.29 10.10 -4.97
CA TRP A 772 -11.90 11.31 -5.53
C TRP A 772 -11.89 11.20 -7.07
N ASN A 773 -13.08 11.04 -7.65
CA ASN A 773 -13.29 10.88 -9.08
C ASN A 773 -13.88 12.16 -9.73
N PRO A 774 -13.92 12.25 -11.07
CA PRO A 774 -14.61 13.31 -11.77
C PRO A 774 -16.09 13.47 -11.39
N LEU A 775 -16.61 14.68 -11.59
CA LEU A 775 -18.00 15.09 -11.34
C LEU A 775 -18.62 15.59 -12.66
N LEU A 776 -19.93 15.40 -12.84
CA LEU A 776 -20.71 16.18 -13.80
C LEU A 776 -20.83 17.64 -13.32
N ASP A 777 -19.94 18.50 -13.80
CA ASP A 777 -19.87 19.90 -13.38
C ASP A 777 -20.79 20.84 -14.17
N GLY A 778 -21.37 20.36 -15.27
CA GLY A 778 -22.27 21.16 -16.11
C GLY A 778 -21.55 22.10 -17.10
N ASP A 779 -20.22 22.07 -17.16
CA ASP A 779 -19.41 22.86 -18.09
C ASP A 779 -18.41 21.98 -18.85
N PHE A 780 -17.34 21.51 -18.19
CA PHE A 780 -16.40 20.57 -18.80
C PHE A 780 -17.09 19.25 -19.11
N LEU A 781 -17.86 18.69 -18.17
CA LEU A 781 -18.76 17.56 -18.39
C LEU A 781 -20.21 17.97 -18.12
N THR A 782 -20.93 18.29 -19.20
CA THR A 782 -22.36 18.65 -19.22
C THR A 782 -23.29 17.46 -19.04
N GLY A 783 -22.78 16.25 -19.25
CA GLY A 783 -23.50 15.00 -19.14
C GLY A 783 -22.52 13.84 -19.16
N TYR A 784 -23.02 12.65 -18.84
CA TYR A 784 -22.16 11.48 -18.87
C TYR A 784 -21.71 11.17 -20.30
N PRO A 785 -20.47 10.71 -20.51
CA PRO A 785 -20.00 10.32 -21.84
C PRO A 785 -20.97 9.41 -22.59
N SER A 786 -21.57 8.42 -21.93
CA SER A 786 -22.57 7.51 -22.53
C SER A 786 -23.77 8.23 -23.14
N GLN A 787 -24.22 9.32 -22.52
CA GLN A 787 -25.31 10.16 -23.00
C GLN A 787 -24.85 11.09 -24.13
N LEU A 788 -23.68 11.70 -23.98
CA LEU A 788 -23.10 12.61 -24.99
C LEU A 788 -22.79 11.87 -26.30
N MET A 789 -22.35 10.62 -26.22
CA MET A 789 -22.19 9.72 -27.38
C MET A 789 -23.49 9.58 -28.17
N GLN A 790 -24.61 9.29 -27.50
CA GLN A 790 -25.92 9.13 -28.15
C GLN A 790 -26.39 10.42 -28.82
N GLN A 791 -25.95 11.57 -28.31
CA GLN A 791 -26.26 12.89 -28.86
C GLN A 791 -25.28 13.33 -29.98
N GLY A 792 -24.24 12.53 -30.28
CA GLY A 792 -23.21 12.90 -31.24
C GLY A 792 -22.22 13.97 -30.76
N LYS A 793 -22.24 14.29 -29.46
CA LYS A 793 -21.49 15.36 -28.79
C LYS A 793 -20.13 14.89 -28.32
N TYR A 794 -19.19 14.80 -29.26
CA TYR A 794 -17.80 14.45 -29.00
C TYR A 794 -16.92 14.87 -30.20
N VAL A 795 -15.65 15.14 -29.90
CA VAL A 795 -14.61 15.44 -30.89
C VAL A 795 -14.29 14.18 -31.70
N LYS A 796 -14.30 14.29 -33.03
CA LYS A 796 -14.12 13.17 -33.95
C LYS A 796 -12.70 13.18 -34.53
N VAL A 797 -11.81 12.44 -33.89
CA VAL A 797 -10.43 12.25 -34.34
C VAL A 797 -10.12 10.76 -34.50
N PRO A 798 -9.20 10.37 -35.40
CA PRO A 798 -8.79 8.97 -35.52
C PRO A 798 -8.25 8.39 -34.22
N LEU A 799 -8.48 7.09 -34.02
CA LEU A 799 -8.13 6.36 -32.80
C LEU A 799 -7.24 5.16 -33.09
N LEU A 800 -6.26 4.93 -32.24
CA LEU A 800 -5.61 3.64 -32.03
C LEU A 800 -5.94 3.19 -30.61
N THR A 801 -6.64 2.07 -30.43
CA THR A 801 -7.15 1.71 -29.09
C THR A 801 -7.13 0.22 -28.82
N GLY A 802 -6.75 -0.19 -27.62
CA GLY A 802 -6.73 -1.59 -27.28
C GLY A 802 -6.63 -1.82 -25.79
N ASP A 803 -6.94 -3.05 -25.38
CA ASP A 803 -6.87 -3.48 -23.99
C ASP A 803 -5.98 -4.71 -23.87
N ASN A 804 -5.50 -4.97 -22.66
CA ASN A 804 -4.86 -6.22 -22.30
C ASN A 804 -5.88 -7.37 -22.29
N THR A 805 -5.41 -8.60 -22.46
CA THR A 805 -6.30 -9.77 -22.56
C THR A 805 -7.01 -10.08 -21.22
N ASP A 806 -6.32 -9.86 -20.10
CA ASP A 806 -6.79 -10.20 -18.76
C ASP A 806 -6.96 -8.94 -17.87
N GLU A 807 -7.55 -7.86 -18.40
CA GLU A 807 -7.72 -6.56 -17.71
C GLU A 807 -8.21 -6.67 -16.26
N GLY A 808 -9.21 -7.52 -16.04
CA GLY A 808 -9.89 -7.65 -14.75
C GLY A 808 -9.00 -8.05 -13.58
N PHE A 809 -7.75 -8.44 -13.79
CA PHE A 809 -6.82 -8.78 -12.71
C PHE A 809 -6.58 -7.68 -11.68
N ALA A 810 -6.44 -6.44 -12.14
CA ALA A 810 -6.20 -5.27 -11.29
C ALA A 810 -7.47 -4.45 -11.07
N VAL A 811 -8.51 -4.69 -11.89
CA VAL A 811 -9.75 -3.93 -11.88
C VAL A 811 -10.97 -4.82 -11.67
N SER A 812 -10.85 -6.01 -11.09
CA SER A 812 -12.00 -6.90 -10.84
C SER A 812 -12.85 -6.43 -9.67
N VAL A 813 -14.05 -6.99 -9.63
CA VAL A 813 -14.78 -7.35 -8.42
C VAL A 813 -13.79 -7.98 -7.42
N SER A 814 -13.60 -7.33 -6.27
CA SER A 814 -12.54 -7.68 -5.29
C SER A 814 -13.05 -7.58 -3.86
N GLY A 815 -12.45 -8.36 -2.96
CA GLY A 815 -12.86 -8.47 -1.55
C GLY A 815 -13.48 -9.84 -1.25
N MET A 816 -13.01 -10.47 -0.16
CA MET A 816 -13.28 -11.86 0.26
C MET A 816 -12.83 -12.93 -0.76
N PRO A 817 -12.61 -14.19 -0.35
CA PRO A 817 -12.61 -15.30 -1.31
C PRO A 817 -14.00 -15.35 -1.97
N LEU A 818 -14.04 -15.19 -3.30
CA LEU A 818 -15.30 -15.31 -4.06
C LEU A 818 -15.50 -16.79 -4.41
N ASP A 819 -16.10 -17.59 -3.53
CA ASP A 819 -16.22 -19.04 -3.70
C ASP A 819 -17.54 -19.48 -4.34
N THR A 820 -18.61 -18.72 -4.12
CA THR A 820 -19.96 -19.02 -4.60
C THR A 820 -20.49 -17.96 -5.56
N GLU A 821 -21.46 -18.33 -6.41
CA GLU A 821 -22.15 -17.37 -7.27
C GLU A 821 -22.86 -16.27 -6.45
N GLU A 822 -23.28 -16.58 -5.22
CA GLU A 822 -23.86 -15.61 -4.29
C GLU A 822 -22.83 -14.58 -3.82
N ASP A 823 -21.60 -15.00 -3.49
CA ASP A 823 -20.51 -14.09 -3.14
C ASP A 823 -20.24 -13.10 -4.28
N LEU A 824 -20.17 -13.61 -5.52
CA LEU A 824 -19.98 -12.78 -6.71
C LEU A 824 -21.19 -11.88 -6.98
N PHE A 825 -22.41 -12.38 -6.81
CA PHE A 825 -23.63 -11.60 -6.94
C PHE A 825 -23.64 -10.42 -5.95
N ASN A 826 -23.39 -10.68 -4.67
CA ASN A 826 -23.39 -9.67 -3.62
C ASN A 826 -22.29 -8.64 -3.85
N ASN A 827 -21.08 -9.09 -4.24
CA ASN A 827 -19.99 -8.18 -4.56
C ASN A 827 -20.37 -7.28 -5.75
N LEU A 828 -21.00 -7.79 -6.82
CA LEU A 828 -21.46 -6.96 -7.94
C LEU A 828 -22.44 -5.84 -7.55
N LEU A 829 -23.19 -5.95 -6.44
CA LEU A 829 -24.13 -4.92 -5.99
C LEU A 829 -23.45 -3.78 -5.23
N SER A 830 -22.24 -4.01 -4.71
CA SER A 830 -21.50 -3.08 -3.85
C SER A 830 -20.07 -2.83 -4.35
N TRP A 831 -19.73 -3.33 -5.53
CA TRP A 831 -18.39 -3.26 -6.06
C TRP A 831 -18.15 -1.91 -6.73
N ARG A 832 -17.12 -1.19 -6.27
CA ARG A 832 -16.87 0.22 -6.61
C ARG A 832 -18.10 1.07 -6.22
N SER A 833 -18.24 2.24 -6.81
CA SER A 833 -19.47 3.05 -6.75
C SER A 833 -20.55 2.58 -7.74
N PHE A 834 -20.30 1.51 -8.51
CA PHE A 834 -21.28 0.95 -9.42
C PHE A 834 -22.32 0.17 -8.60
N ALA A 835 -23.39 0.82 -8.19
CA ALA A 835 -24.50 0.14 -7.55
C ALA A 835 -25.33 -0.63 -8.61
N LEU A 836 -24.75 -1.69 -9.20
CA LEU A 836 -25.44 -2.51 -10.20
C LEU A 836 -26.73 -3.04 -9.58
N THR A 837 -27.83 -2.95 -10.32
CA THR A 837 -29.10 -3.41 -9.78
C THR A 837 -29.14 -4.94 -9.75
N PRO A 838 -29.89 -5.55 -8.81
CA PRO A 838 -30.06 -7.01 -8.78
C PRO A 838 -30.44 -7.66 -10.13
N PRO A 839 -31.33 -7.07 -10.95
CA PRO A 839 -31.60 -7.59 -12.30
C PRO A 839 -30.36 -7.57 -13.22
N THR A 840 -29.58 -6.50 -13.21
CA THR A 840 -28.35 -6.38 -14.00
C THR A 840 -27.31 -7.40 -13.56
N ALA A 841 -27.04 -7.51 -12.26
CA ALA A 841 -26.10 -8.49 -11.72
C ALA A 841 -26.51 -9.94 -12.07
N ARG A 842 -27.79 -10.32 -11.92
CA ARG A 842 -28.27 -11.66 -12.33
C ARG A 842 -28.09 -11.90 -13.83
N ARG A 843 -28.35 -10.89 -14.65
CA ARG A 843 -28.17 -11.00 -16.10
C ARG A 843 -26.70 -11.16 -16.47
N LEU A 844 -25.79 -10.42 -15.83
CA LEU A 844 -24.34 -10.60 -16.01
C LEU A 844 -23.89 -12.00 -15.63
N LEU A 845 -24.33 -12.53 -14.49
CA LEU A 845 -24.02 -13.91 -14.09
C LEU A 845 -24.54 -14.93 -15.13
N THR A 846 -25.68 -14.67 -15.76
CA THR A 846 -26.18 -15.54 -16.84
C THR A 846 -25.30 -15.47 -18.10
N LEU A 847 -24.80 -14.28 -18.45
CA LEU A 847 -24.00 -14.04 -19.66
C LEU A 847 -22.53 -14.49 -19.50
N TYR A 848 -22.05 -14.53 -18.26
CA TYR A 848 -20.72 -15.00 -17.88
C TYR A 848 -20.92 -16.25 -17.03
N PRO A 849 -21.02 -17.46 -17.61
CA PRO A 849 -21.21 -18.68 -16.84
C PRO A 849 -19.98 -18.99 -15.97
N ASP A 850 -20.17 -19.75 -14.90
CA ASP A 850 -19.08 -20.29 -14.09
C ASP A 850 -18.32 -21.41 -14.83
N ASP A 851 -17.49 -20.98 -15.78
CA ASP A 851 -16.65 -21.84 -16.60
C ASP A 851 -15.18 -21.36 -16.51
N PRO A 852 -14.35 -21.99 -15.66
CA PRO A 852 -12.95 -21.60 -15.53
C PRO A 852 -12.12 -21.88 -16.80
N CYS A 853 -12.62 -22.66 -17.76
CA CYS A 853 -11.97 -22.83 -19.06
C CYS A 853 -12.09 -21.57 -19.95
N ARG A 854 -13.07 -20.70 -19.66
CA ARG A 854 -13.44 -19.54 -20.47
C ARG A 854 -13.40 -18.24 -19.68
N ALA A 855 -12.49 -18.16 -18.73
CA ALA A 855 -12.29 -17.01 -17.86
C ALA A 855 -10.79 -16.67 -17.73
N PRO A 856 -10.41 -15.43 -17.42
CA PRO A 856 -9.00 -15.03 -17.30
C PRO A 856 -8.31 -15.71 -16.09
N PRO A 857 -6.99 -15.96 -16.11
CA PRO A 857 -6.09 -15.77 -17.25
C PRO A 857 -6.43 -16.71 -18.40
N TYR A 858 -6.65 -16.19 -19.60
CA TYR A 858 -7.06 -17.04 -20.73
C TYR A 858 -5.94 -18.00 -21.20
N ALA A 859 -4.69 -17.71 -20.85
CA ALA A 859 -3.56 -18.61 -21.05
C ALA A 859 -3.70 -19.94 -20.26
N ILE A 860 -4.45 -19.93 -19.15
CA ILE A 860 -4.67 -21.14 -18.32
C ILE A 860 -5.85 -21.93 -18.90
N THR A 861 -5.51 -22.86 -19.80
CA THR A 861 -6.47 -23.68 -20.58
C THR A 861 -6.90 -24.98 -19.90
N ASN A 862 -6.23 -25.37 -18.81
CA ASN A 862 -6.56 -26.59 -18.04
C ASN A 862 -7.75 -26.43 -17.09
N CYS A 863 -8.49 -25.32 -17.19
CA CYS A 863 -9.70 -25.03 -16.41
C CYS A 863 -9.49 -25.00 -14.89
N THR A 864 -8.26 -24.82 -14.42
CA THR A 864 -7.96 -24.73 -12.99
C THR A 864 -8.56 -23.47 -12.38
N ARG A 865 -8.97 -23.55 -11.11
CA ARG A 865 -9.42 -22.38 -10.35
C ARG A 865 -8.25 -21.78 -9.58
N HIS A 866 -8.31 -20.49 -9.29
CA HIS A 866 -7.25 -19.82 -8.54
C HIS A 866 -7.16 -20.43 -7.13
N PRO A 867 -5.96 -20.74 -6.62
CA PRO A 867 -5.81 -21.51 -5.39
C PRO A 867 -6.31 -20.78 -4.13
N THR A 868 -6.20 -19.45 -4.08
CA THR A 868 -6.44 -18.65 -2.85
C THR A 868 -7.42 -17.49 -2.98
N ARG A 869 -7.93 -17.17 -4.18
CA ARG A 869 -8.80 -15.99 -4.40
C ARG A 869 -10.29 -16.33 -4.48
N GLY A 870 -10.63 -17.60 -4.28
CA GLY A 870 -11.97 -18.14 -4.39
C GLY A 870 -12.29 -18.70 -5.78
N ARG A 871 -13.24 -19.64 -5.81
CA ARG A 871 -13.62 -20.39 -7.03
C ARG A 871 -14.20 -19.51 -8.15
N GLN A 872 -15.01 -18.51 -7.83
CA GLN A 872 -15.60 -17.57 -8.80
C GLN A 872 -14.66 -16.45 -9.25
N TRP A 873 -13.48 -16.31 -8.66
CA TRP A 873 -12.63 -15.14 -8.93
C TRP A 873 -12.28 -14.95 -10.41
N ARG A 874 -12.01 -16.03 -11.17
CA ARG A 874 -11.74 -15.92 -12.62
C ARG A 874 -12.95 -15.32 -13.36
N ARG A 875 -14.17 -15.75 -13.02
CA ARG A 875 -15.42 -15.20 -13.57
C ARG A 875 -15.61 -13.73 -13.18
N ALA A 876 -15.29 -13.40 -11.93
CA ALA A 876 -15.31 -12.04 -11.41
C ALA A 876 -14.34 -11.11 -12.18
N ALA A 877 -13.13 -11.61 -12.50
CA ALA A 877 -12.17 -10.91 -13.34
C ALA A 877 -12.66 -10.75 -14.79
N ALA A 878 -13.34 -11.73 -15.38
CA ALA A 878 -13.95 -11.56 -16.70
C ALA A 878 -14.99 -10.43 -16.71
N ILE A 879 -15.89 -10.41 -15.72
CA ILE A 879 -16.94 -9.38 -15.61
C ILE A 879 -16.33 -8.01 -15.35
N GLY A 880 -15.40 -7.91 -14.40
CA GLY A 880 -14.80 -6.63 -14.02
C GLY A 880 -13.92 -6.01 -15.12
N GLY A 881 -13.11 -6.82 -15.81
CA GLY A 881 -12.31 -6.36 -16.95
C GLY A 881 -13.18 -5.83 -18.10
N ASP A 882 -14.27 -6.54 -18.41
CA ASP A 882 -15.20 -6.12 -19.44
C ASP A 882 -15.96 -4.84 -19.04
N LEU A 883 -16.38 -4.71 -17.78
CA LEU A 883 -17.09 -3.52 -17.29
C LEU A 883 -16.22 -2.26 -17.27
N VAL A 884 -14.95 -2.38 -16.85
CA VAL A 884 -14.10 -1.21 -16.57
C VAL A 884 -13.30 -0.75 -17.79
N MET A 885 -12.85 -1.69 -18.63
CA MET A 885 -11.95 -1.38 -19.74
C MET A 885 -12.55 -1.79 -21.08
N ILE A 886 -12.89 -3.07 -21.23
CA ILE A 886 -13.02 -3.64 -22.57
C ILE A 886 -14.32 -3.25 -23.29
N SER A 887 -15.42 -3.11 -22.53
CA SER A 887 -16.65 -2.54 -23.08
C SER A 887 -16.46 -1.09 -23.52
N GLY A 888 -15.67 -0.31 -22.78
CA GLY A 888 -15.33 1.08 -23.12
C GLY A 888 -14.56 1.19 -24.43
N ARG A 889 -13.53 0.36 -24.62
CA ARG A 889 -12.77 0.28 -25.87
C ARG A 889 -13.65 -0.15 -27.05
N ARG A 890 -14.46 -1.21 -26.90
CA ARG A 890 -15.37 -1.64 -27.99
C ARG A 890 -16.36 -0.54 -28.33
N ARG A 891 -16.91 0.14 -27.32
CA ARG A 891 -17.86 1.23 -27.49
C ARG A 891 -17.28 2.40 -28.27
N MET A 892 -16.06 2.83 -27.92
CA MET A 892 -15.36 3.90 -28.66
C MET A 892 -15.11 3.48 -30.10
N THR A 893 -14.67 2.24 -30.29
CA THR A 893 -14.36 1.71 -31.61
C THR A 893 -15.59 1.71 -32.52
N GLU A 894 -16.71 1.17 -32.04
CA GLU A 894 -17.99 1.17 -32.78
C GLU A 894 -18.51 2.59 -33.04
N LEU A 895 -18.42 3.47 -32.05
CA LEU A 895 -18.91 4.85 -32.14
C LEU A 895 -18.17 5.63 -33.23
N TYR A 896 -16.84 5.57 -33.25
CA TYR A 896 -16.02 6.35 -34.18
C TYR A 896 -16.04 5.75 -35.58
N ALA A 897 -16.00 4.41 -35.70
CA ALA A 897 -16.21 3.74 -36.98
C ALA A 897 -17.58 4.08 -37.59
N GLY A 898 -18.64 4.05 -36.78
CA GLY A 898 -20.00 4.45 -37.21
C GLY A 898 -20.13 5.92 -37.59
N ALA A 899 -19.26 6.78 -37.06
CA ALA A 899 -19.14 8.19 -37.44
C ALA A 899 -18.26 8.41 -38.69
N GLY A 900 -17.74 7.34 -39.31
CA GLY A 900 -16.84 7.42 -40.47
C GLY A 900 -15.43 7.90 -40.11
N THR A 901 -15.04 7.83 -38.85
CA THR A 901 -13.71 8.19 -38.37
C THR A 901 -12.83 6.94 -38.27
N PRO A 902 -11.62 6.91 -38.86
CA PRO A 902 -10.75 5.74 -38.79
C PRO A 902 -10.43 5.34 -37.34
N VAL A 903 -10.61 4.05 -37.04
CA VAL A 903 -10.20 3.45 -35.77
C VAL A 903 -9.41 2.18 -36.05
N TYR A 904 -8.32 1.98 -35.31
CA TYR A 904 -7.53 0.77 -35.32
C TYR A 904 -7.58 0.16 -33.93
N SER A 905 -8.08 -1.07 -33.82
CA SER A 905 -8.22 -1.72 -32.51
C SER A 905 -7.22 -2.86 -32.32
N TYR A 906 -6.76 -3.07 -31.08
CA TYR A 906 -5.93 -4.22 -30.72
C TYR A 906 -6.35 -4.89 -29.42
N ARG A 907 -5.88 -6.12 -29.26
CA ARG A 907 -5.81 -6.85 -28.00
C ARG A 907 -4.34 -7.15 -27.69
N PHE A 908 -3.85 -6.69 -26.56
CA PHE A 908 -2.49 -7.00 -26.11
C PHE A 908 -2.51 -8.33 -25.36
N ASP A 909 -1.67 -9.27 -25.79
CA ASP A 909 -1.69 -10.66 -25.32
C ASP A 909 -0.29 -11.18 -24.99
N GLN A 910 0.58 -10.29 -24.51
CA GLN A 910 1.94 -10.64 -24.15
C GLN A 910 2.18 -10.39 -22.65
N ARG A 911 2.60 -11.42 -21.93
CA ARG A 911 3.01 -11.24 -20.53
C ARG A 911 4.41 -10.61 -20.46
N PRO A 912 4.69 -9.78 -19.43
CA PRO A 912 6.07 -9.46 -19.07
C PRO A 912 6.87 -10.73 -18.81
N TRP A 913 8.19 -10.66 -19.02
CA TRP A 913 9.06 -11.84 -19.04
C TRP A 913 9.10 -12.63 -17.73
N ASP A 914 9.01 -11.94 -16.59
CA ASP A 914 9.06 -12.49 -15.24
C ASP A 914 7.67 -12.58 -14.57
N ALA A 915 6.60 -12.30 -15.31
CA ALA A 915 5.25 -12.33 -14.75
C ALA A 915 4.81 -13.78 -14.46
N PRO A 916 4.30 -14.08 -13.25
CA PRO A 916 3.71 -15.37 -12.93
C PRO A 916 2.61 -15.79 -13.93
N GLU A 917 2.45 -17.09 -14.18
CA GLU A 917 1.39 -17.57 -15.07
C GLU A 917 0.01 -17.07 -14.66
N TRP A 918 -0.25 -17.09 -13.35
CA TRP A 918 -1.49 -16.65 -12.75
C TRP A 918 -1.73 -15.16 -12.89
N ASP A 919 -0.73 -14.32 -13.16
CA ASP A 919 -0.92 -12.89 -13.39
C ASP A 919 -1.49 -12.58 -14.77
N GLY A 920 -1.52 -13.56 -15.69
CA GLY A 920 -2.03 -13.37 -17.04
C GLY A 920 -1.39 -12.20 -17.77
N VAL A 921 -2.10 -11.68 -18.77
CA VAL A 921 -1.81 -10.40 -19.41
C VAL A 921 -2.68 -9.35 -18.74
N LYS A 922 -2.35 -9.03 -17.48
CA LYS A 922 -3.12 -8.10 -16.64
C LYS A 922 -3.07 -6.67 -17.16
N HIS A 923 -3.96 -5.84 -16.61
CA HIS A 923 -3.93 -4.38 -16.77
C HIS A 923 -2.50 -3.84 -16.61
N PHE A 924 -2.14 -2.85 -17.44
CA PHE A 924 -0.83 -2.20 -17.47
C PHE A 924 0.32 -3.02 -18.10
N ALA A 925 0.11 -4.29 -18.49
CA ALA A 925 1.18 -5.14 -19.05
C ALA A 925 1.81 -4.59 -20.35
N ASN A 926 1.02 -3.86 -21.15
CA ASN A 926 1.44 -3.30 -22.44
C ASN A 926 2.40 -2.10 -22.33
N VAL A 927 2.37 -1.35 -21.23
CA VAL A 927 3.06 -0.05 -21.10
C VAL A 927 4.56 -0.18 -21.37
N ALA A 928 5.22 -1.19 -20.79
CA ALA A 928 6.65 -1.42 -21.00
C ALA A 928 7.02 -1.62 -22.48
N PHE A 929 6.09 -2.19 -23.27
CA PHE A 929 6.27 -2.41 -24.71
C PHE A 929 6.07 -1.11 -25.48
N SER A 930 5.01 -0.36 -25.19
CA SER A 930 4.74 0.92 -25.84
C SER A 930 5.88 1.92 -25.63
N PHE A 931 6.47 1.97 -24.43
CA PHE A 931 7.60 2.85 -24.09
C PHE A 931 8.98 2.34 -24.50
N GLN A 932 9.09 1.14 -25.07
CA GLN A 932 10.38 0.55 -25.47
C GLN A 932 11.33 0.34 -24.26
N ASN A 933 10.82 -0.15 -23.12
CA ASN A 933 11.62 -0.34 -21.90
C ASN A 933 12.49 -1.62 -21.96
N VAL A 934 13.38 -1.67 -22.96
CA VAL A 934 14.16 -2.86 -23.34
C VAL A 934 15.23 -3.24 -22.28
N SER A 935 15.69 -2.29 -21.47
CA SER A 935 16.67 -2.53 -20.40
C SER A 935 16.04 -2.94 -19.06
N GLY A 936 14.71 -3.04 -18.99
CA GLY A 936 13.96 -3.33 -17.75
C GLY A 936 12.91 -4.42 -17.94
N LEU A 937 11.63 -4.05 -17.83
CA LEU A 937 10.47 -4.96 -17.76
C LEU A 937 10.19 -5.78 -19.04
N LEU A 938 10.94 -5.56 -20.12
CA LEU A 938 10.87 -6.41 -21.31
C LEU A 938 11.77 -7.65 -21.23
N GLY A 939 12.70 -7.69 -20.27
CA GLY A 939 13.53 -8.85 -19.96
C GLY A 939 14.94 -8.79 -20.54
N PRO A 940 15.86 -9.62 -20.02
CA PRO A 940 17.23 -9.66 -20.49
C PRO A 940 17.34 -10.24 -21.90
N SER A 941 18.04 -9.53 -22.79
CA SER A 941 18.49 -10.10 -24.07
C SER A 941 19.62 -11.12 -23.83
N PRO A 942 19.68 -12.24 -24.58
CA PRO A 942 18.85 -12.56 -25.75
C PRO A 942 17.60 -13.39 -25.45
N GLU A 943 17.37 -13.78 -24.19
CA GLU A 943 16.30 -14.71 -23.79
C GLU A 943 14.90 -14.18 -24.15
N TYR A 944 14.72 -12.85 -24.08
CA TYR A 944 13.46 -12.17 -24.40
C TYR A 944 13.59 -11.22 -25.61
N ASP A 945 14.45 -11.57 -26.58
CA ASP A 945 14.61 -10.78 -27.82
C ASP A 945 13.29 -10.55 -28.55
N GLU A 946 12.38 -11.53 -28.54
CA GLU A 946 11.06 -11.40 -29.18
C GLU A 946 10.19 -10.33 -28.50
N HIS A 947 10.34 -10.10 -27.18
CA HIS A 947 9.64 -9.02 -26.48
C HIS A 947 10.12 -7.66 -26.98
N ALA A 948 11.44 -7.49 -27.13
CA ALA A 948 12.04 -6.29 -27.67
C ALA A 948 11.63 -6.08 -29.15
N ARG A 949 11.50 -7.14 -29.94
CA ARG A 949 11.02 -7.06 -31.33
C ARG A 949 9.54 -6.67 -31.39
N LEU A 950 8.68 -7.25 -30.55
CA LEU A 950 7.29 -6.84 -30.42
C LEU A 950 7.17 -5.37 -30.00
N ALA A 951 7.92 -4.97 -28.98
CA ALA A 951 7.96 -3.58 -28.51
C ALA A 951 8.33 -2.63 -29.65
N ARG A 952 9.40 -2.92 -30.41
CA ARG A 952 9.79 -2.12 -31.58
C ARG A 952 8.69 -2.09 -32.64
N ALA A 953 8.03 -3.21 -32.92
CA ALA A 953 6.93 -3.26 -33.90
C ALA A 953 5.73 -2.38 -33.47
N ILE A 954 5.38 -2.41 -32.19
CA ILE A 954 4.37 -1.51 -31.58
C ILE A 954 4.81 -0.05 -31.70
N GLY A 955 6.06 0.25 -31.32
CA GLY A 955 6.62 1.59 -31.42
C GLY A 955 6.58 2.13 -32.85
N ARG A 956 6.89 1.30 -33.85
CA ARG A 956 6.80 1.69 -35.27
C ARG A 956 5.36 2.04 -35.66
N ALA A 957 4.40 1.21 -35.27
CA ALA A 957 2.98 1.47 -35.52
C ALA A 957 2.50 2.77 -34.86
N TYR A 958 2.95 3.03 -33.63
CA TYR A 958 2.61 4.26 -32.90
C TYR A 958 3.19 5.49 -33.60
N ILE A 959 4.46 5.47 -33.99
CA ILE A 959 5.08 6.58 -34.72
C ILE A 959 4.43 6.83 -36.08
N ASN A 960 4.06 5.76 -36.80
CA ASN A 960 3.30 5.88 -38.03
C ASN A 960 1.95 6.55 -37.78
N PHE A 961 1.21 6.12 -36.75
CA PHE A 961 -0.07 6.71 -36.38
C PHE A 961 0.08 8.19 -35.95
N VAL A 962 1.11 8.53 -35.18
CA VAL A 962 1.38 9.93 -34.78
C VAL A 962 1.68 10.80 -36.01
N SER A 963 2.35 10.25 -37.01
CA SER A 963 2.71 10.97 -38.23
C SER A 963 1.51 11.11 -39.19
N ASP A 964 0.81 10.01 -39.46
CA ASP A 964 -0.13 9.88 -40.58
C ASP A 964 -1.58 9.67 -40.16
N LEU A 965 -1.85 9.36 -38.89
CA LEU A 965 -3.11 8.82 -38.36
C LEU A 965 -3.46 7.43 -38.93
N ASP A 966 -2.43 6.68 -39.33
CA ASP A 966 -2.52 5.30 -39.80
C ASP A 966 -1.31 4.52 -39.26
N PRO A 967 -1.50 3.44 -38.46
CA PRO A 967 -0.39 2.67 -37.92
C PRO A 967 0.41 1.90 -38.98
N ASN A 968 -0.15 1.71 -40.19
CA ASN A 968 0.53 1.01 -41.28
C ASN A 968 1.57 1.90 -41.98
N GLY A 969 1.44 3.23 -41.89
CA GLY A 969 2.25 4.21 -42.62
C GLY A 969 1.85 4.38 -44.09
N VAL A 970 2.18 5.52 -44.71
CA VAL A 970 1.80 5.81 -46.11
C VAL A 970 2.89 5.38 -47.10
N GLY A 971 2.57 4.43 -47.98
CA GLY A 971 2.99 4.46 -49.39
C GLY A 971 4.48 4.42 -49.76
N GLU A 972 5.35 3.78 -48.97
CA GLU A 972 6.65 3.38 -49.50
C GLU A 972 6.59 1.96 -50.03
N ASP A 973 6.69 1.81 -51.36
CA ASP A 973 7.18 0.62 -52.03
C ASP A 973 8.65 0.36 -51.62
N GLU A 974 8.91 0.24 -50.31
CA GLU A 974 10.24 -0.02 -49.82
C GLU A 974 10.56 -1.52 -49.95
N PRO A 975 11.73 -1.87 -50.52
CA PRO A 975 12.25 -3.23 -50.44
C PRO A 975 12.47 -3.71 -48.98
N GLU A 976 12.26 -2.84 -47.98
CA GLU A 976 12.42 -3.08 -46.53
C GLU A 976 11.17 -3.65 -45.82
N ARG A 977 10.08 -3.96 -46.54
CA ARG A 977 9.19 -5.07 -46.09
C ARG A 977 9.94 -6.41 -46.00
N ARG A 978 11.19 -6.48 -46.50
CA ARG A 978 12.20 -7.43 -46.02
C ARG A 978 12.83 -6.84 -44.76
N GLY A 979 12.16 -7.01 -43.62
CA GLY A 979 12.81 -6.82 -42.33
C GLY A 979 14.16 -7.55 -42.38
N GLY A 980 15.20 -6.92 -41.84
CA GLY A 980 16.45 -7.62 -41.59
C GLY A 980 16.16 -8.93 -40.83
N PRO A 981 17.06 -9.92 -40.79
CA PRO A 981 16.82 -11.24 -40.19
C PRO A 981 16.47 -11.24 -38.69
N ARG A 982 16.17 -10.08 -38.08
CA ARG A 982 15.89 -9.85 -36.65
C ARG A 982 14.70 -8.90 -36.37
N GLU A 983 13.89 -8.49 -37.36
CA GLU A 983 12.73 -7.60 -37.12
C GLU A 983 11.38 -8.32 -37.23
N MET A 984 10.45 -7.99 -36.32
CA MET A 984 9.06 -8.46 -36.35
C MET A 984 8.21 -7.46 -37.14
N LEU A 985 7.51 -7.95 -38.16
CA LEU A 985 6.58 -7.14 -38.96
C LEU A 985 5.15 -7.44 -38.54
N LEU A 986 4.37 -6.41 -38.25
CA LEU A 986 2.93 -6.55 -38.03
C LEU A 986 2.25 -6.83 -39.39
N PRO A 987 1.21 -7.68 -39.42
CA PRO A 987 0.27 -7.73 -40.54
C PRO A 987 -0.34 -6.33 -40.79
N GLU A 988 -0.99 -6.16 -41.93
CA GLU A 988 -1.80 -4.96 -42.17
C GLU A 988 -2.82 -4.82 -41.04
N TRP A 989 -2.78 -3.68 -40.36
CA TRP A 989 -3.67 -3.35 -39.27
C TRP A 989 -4.97 -2.79 -39.86
N PRO A 990 -6.07 -3.55 -39.82
CA PRO A 990 -7.29 -3.15 -40.48
C PRO A 990 -7.91 -1.94 -39.79
N VAL A 991 -8.48 -1.04 -40.60
CA VAL A 991 -9.46 -0.06 -40.10
C VAL A 991 -10.67 -0.85 -39.61
N TYR A 992 -11.17 -0.51 -38.44
CA TYR A 992 -12.31 -1.18 -37.84
C TYR A 992 -13.58 -0.98 -38.67
N ASP A 993 -14.23 -2.08 -39.03
CA ASP A 993 -15.46 -2.12 -39.81
C ASP A 993 -16.58 -2.71 -38.94
N LEU A 994 -17.76 -2.09 -38.92
CA LEU A 994 -18.88 -2.54 -38.08
C LEU A 994 -19.46 -3.89 -38.53
N GLU A 995 -19.38 -4.22 -39.82
CA GLU A 995 -19.83 -5.48 -40.41
C GLU A 995 -18.76 -6.58 -40.29
N ALA A 996 -17.48 -6.19 -40.21
CA ALA A 996 -16.35 -7.09 -40.02
C ALA A 996 -15.38 -6.54 -38.93
N PRO A 997 -15.79 -6.54 -37.65
CA PRO A 997 -15.01 -5.93 -36.58
C PRO A 997 -13.74 -6.74 -36.29
N LYS A 998 -12.57 -6.10 -36.35
CA LYS A 998 -11.26 -6.75 -36.22
C LYS A 998 -10.39 -6.11 -35.14
N ASN A 999 -9.58 -6.94 -34.46
CA ASN A 999 -8.46 -6.52 -33.63
C ASN A 999 -7.14 -7.00 -34.24
N MET A 1000 -6.08 -6.21 -34.09
CA MET A 1000 -4.71 -6.72 -34.13
C MET A 1000 -4.39 -7.39 -32.79
N VAL A 1001 -3.84 -8.59 -32.77
CA VAL A 1001 -3.36 -9.23 -31.55
C VAL A 1001 -1.85 -9.11 -31.46
N LEU A 1002 -1.38 -8.55 -30.35
CA LEU A 1002 0.03 -8.27 -30.10
C LEU A 1002 0.59 -9.32 -29.13
N ASN A 1003 1.33 -10.30 -29.65
CA ASN A 1003 2.01 -11.34 -28.89
C ASN A 1003 3.41 -11.58 -29.48
N ALA A 1004 4.41 -11.81 -28.64
CA ALA A 1004 5.80 -11.87 -29.06
C ALA A 1004 6.13 -13.13 -29.86
N MET A 1005 5.32 -14.18 -29.74
CA MET A 1005 5.50 -15.42 -30.51
C MET A 1005 4.83 -15.33 -31.88
N GLU A 1006 3.67 -14.69 -31.97
CA GLU A 1006 2.89 -14.54 -33.20
C GLU A 1006 2.01 -13.29 -33.12
N VAL A 1007 1.97 -12.50 -34.18
CA VAL A 1007 1.08 -11.35 -34.34
C VAL A 1007 0.06 -11.67 -35.44
N TRP A 1008 -1.23 -11.47 -35.17
CA TRP A 1008 -2.29 -11.79 -36.14
C TRP A 1008 -3.50 -10.87 -36.03
N VAL A 1009 -4.42 -10.96 -37.00
CA VAL A 1009 -5.70 -10.25 -36.98
C VAL A 1009 -6.82 -11.21 -36.57
N GLU A 1010 -7.64 -10.82 -35.59
CA GLU A 1010 -8.78 -11.61 -35.09
C GLU A 1010 -10.11 -10.84 -35.21
N ASP A 1011 -11.23 -11.55 -35.10
CA ASP A 1011 -12.55 -10.92 -34.96
C ASP A 1011 -12.73 -10.33 -33.56
N ASP A 1012 -13.15 -9.07 -33.47
CA ASP A 1012 -13.52 -8.43 -32.19
C ASP A 1012 -14.95 -8.80 -31.77
N THR A 1013 -15.24 -10.11 -31.71
CA THR A 1013 -16.59 -10.66 -31.46
C THR A 1013 -16.69 -11.49 -30.18
N TRP A 1014 -15.61 -11.57 -29.41
CA TRP A 1014 -15.59 -12.32 -28.16
C TRP A 1014 -16.52 -11.68 -27.11
N ARG A 1015 -17.16 -12.53 -26.27
CA ARG A 1015 -18.15 -12.18 -25.23
C ARG A 1015 -19.19 -11.12 -25.67
N LYS A 1016 -19.57 -11.13 -26.95
CA LYS A 1016 -20.41 -10.10 -27.60
C LYS A 1016 -21.69 -9.80 -26.83
N GLU A 1017 -22.49 -10.81 -26.49
CA GLU A 1017 -23.77 -10.59 -25.77
C GLU A 1017 -23.57 -9.95 -24.38
N GLY A 1018 -22.51 -10.35 -23.66
CA GLY A 1018 -22.12 -9.79 -22.37
C GLY A 1018 -21.76 -8.30 -22.49
N ILE A 1019 -20.85 -7.99 -23.41
CA ILE A 1019 -20.37 -6.62 -23.63
C ILE A 1019 -21.48 -5.73 -24.20
N GLU A 1020 -22.30 -6.20 -25.14
CA GLU A 1020 -23.46 -5.45 -25.65
C GLU A 1020 -24.46 -5.13 -24.54
N PHE A 1021 -24.69 -6.07 -23.63
CA PHE A 1021 -25.54 -5.83 -22.46
C PHE A 1021 -24.96 -4.75 -21.54
N MET A 1022 -23.65 -4.79 -21.27
CA MET A 1022 -22.96 -3.76 -20.48
C MET A 1022 -23.02 -2.37 -21.13
N MET A 1023 -22.93 -2.30 -22.46
CA MET A 1023 -23.03 -1.05 -23.22
C MET A 1023 -24.48 -0.55 -23.39
N SER A 1024 -25.48 -1.31 -22.92
CA SER A 1024 -26.88 -0.91 -23.04
C SER A 1024 -27.16 0.38 -22.25
N PRO A 1025 -28.11 1.24 -22.69
CA PRO A 1025 -28.44 2.47 -21.96
C PRO A 1025 -28.84 2.25 -20.50
N THR A 1026 -29.45 1.10 -20.17
CA THR A 1026 -29.84 0.74 -18.81
C THR A 1026 -28.62 0.50 -17.94
N VAL A 1027 -27.70 -0.37 -18.37
CA VAL A 1027 -26.49 -0.70 -17.58
C VAL A 1027 -25.54 0.49 -17.56
N ALA A 1028 -25.38 1.20 -18.68
CA ALA A 1028 -24.61 2.43 -18.73
C ALA A 1028 -25.10 3.45 -17.69
N LYS A 1029 -26.42 3.58 -17.47
CA LYS A 1029 -26.96 4.46 -16.43
C LYS A 1029 -26.56 4.00 -15.03
N GLU A 1030 -26.59 2.70 -14.75
CA GLU A 1030 -26.21 2.12 -13.44
C GLU A 1030 -24.70 2.26 -13.16
N LEU A 1031 -23.86 2.20 -14.19
CA LEU A 1031 -22.42 2.46 -14.07
C LEU A 1031 -22.07 3.93 -13.83
N LEU A 1032 -23.07 4.81 -13.80
CA LEU A 1032 -22.92 6.26 -13.73
C LEU A 1032 -23.81 6.89 -12.64
N SER A 1033 -24.61 6.10 -11.93
CA SER A 1033 -25.56 6.52 -10.88
C SER A 1033 -25.18 5.94 -9.54
#